data_AF-A0A2R5G1U8-F1
#
_entry.id   AF-A0A2R5G1U8-F1
#
_cell.length_a   1.000
_cell.length_b   1.000
_cell.length_c   1.000
_cell.angle_alpha   90.00
_cell.angle_beta   90.00
_cell.angle_gamma   90.00
#
_symmetry.space_group_name_H-M   'P 1'
#
loop_
_entity.id
_entity.type
_entity.pdbx_description
1 polymer ?
#
loop_
_entity_poly.entity_id
_entity_poly.type
_entity_poly.pdbx_seq_one_letter_code
_entity_poly.pdbx_strand_id
1 'polypeptide(L)'
;MSAMDADDKVWVADAEVGWRLMRVKKSNGDSLIVAEQDGEGEYEVSIDVTESYDPSHDDTSLSDIYQMGDMNEAGLLHILRERALNDKIYTHIGDVLLSVNPYHNVEDDEFLHNVADRVYRDLLQNGFRGKSQSVLVNGESGAGKTEASKRVMAYLATASARRRKSIGAKKKPRSSFSVVGLFGKRGAPKLGRSSVTSSNGDAGAAAAQENATELETSIVETNPVLEAFGNAQTVRNDNSSRFGKFVRLDYDKDGVIVGARTLHFLLEKSRLTLHGVGERNYHIFYQLLAGSANGLLPEDLLPEDLAGLGDVAEYRYLSEQDPDESADGEEQVASSHSTKNRASVRQRDLQDFEHLLVSLDLLGFSSDEKAKMWKILVGILLLGNISFESNGPVGVKCVDVHPALPGLLGVHPDALKTALERRSVRAGRRTSVSIVPLSLPEAEASRDGLAKALYASLFDWLVERVNIATNLSVSHGGKDKSTLFIGILDVFGFEVLQTNSFEQLCINYANEKLQSMFDTCIFDLERATLQAEDVEPPALSFEDNADLIHLLDSRPNGLFQLLDEQGALGARGSDENFFLGLQSIYGESNSRLILSKFDQTFEIVHFAGPVKYEAPGLVSKNSDHLQPDLRSLIVDGKGHEDFARTLLKPNEAPHTRFKVTARSAAAAEAAGLDDGGPRNTRKMAKLESVSSFFRAQLAALSSILLSTDLHFVRCIKPNETKSLAQFHWDAPLVLAQLRALGVLQMIQVRRQGYPVRKDFEDILERYPYLLAAHGIEWKPGQNDRPSLVSLLTAVLGPDAKNDLFRMGSSKVFMLDDALKTLNHNSRVQREQGLTPEELLEQSLAAAAEQDPEAGEGEA
;
A
#
# COMPACT_ATOMS: atom_id res chain seq x y z
N MET A 1 26.79 4.94 -25.80
CA MET A 1 25.75 5.28 -26.80
C MET A 1 26.42 5.42 -28.17
N SER A 2 25.82 4.91 -29.24
CA SER A 2 26.24 5.27 -30.61
C SER A 2 25.99 6.76 -30.85
N ALA A 3 26.69 7.37 -31.81
CA ALA A 3 26.45 8.75 -32.21
C ALA A 3 24.97 8.93 -32.61
N MET A 4 24.28 9.91 -32.01
CA MET A 4 22.94 10.32 -32.43
C MET A 4 23.06 11.22 -33.66
N ASP A 5 22.24 10.97 -34.68
CA ASP A 5 22.30 11.71 -35.94
C ASP A 5 21.59 13.08 -35.81
N ALA A 6 21.90 14.00 -36.72
CA ALA A 6 21.19 15.27 -36.80
C ALA A 6 19.71 15.05 -37.13
N ASP A 7 18.84 15.81 -36.47
CA ASP A 7 17.38 15.76 -36.44
C ASP A 7 16.73 14.54 -35.77
N ASP A 8 17.51 13.65 -35.15
CA ASP A 8 16.97 12.60 -34.26
C ASP A 8 16.22 13.22 -33.08
N LYS A 9 15.12 12.58 -32.66
CA LYS A 9 14.40 12.96 -31.43
C LYS A 9 15.14 12.41 -30.20
N VAL A 10 15.13 13.17 -29.12
CA VAL A 10 15.74 12.79 -27.84
C VAL A 10 14.94 13.35 -26.68
N TRP A 11 14.82 12.59 -25.59
CA TRP A 11 14.24 13.09 -24.34
C TRP A 11 15.31 13.79 -23.52
N VAL A 12 15.01 14.98 -23.02
CA VAL A 12 15.90 15.78 -22.18
C VAL A 12 15.21 16.02 -20.84
N ALA A 13 15.92 15.79 -19.74
CA ALA A 13 15.38 16.00 -18.40
C ALA A 13 14.97 17.47 -18.20
N ASP A 14 13.81 17.68 -17.59
CA ASP A 14 13.24 19.01 -17.34
C ASP A 14 12.62 19.07 -15.93
N ALA A 15 12.89 20.14 -15.20
CA ALA A 15 12.46 20.26 -13.80
C ALA A 15 10.93 20.45 -13.64
N GLU A 16 10.24 20.99 -14.64
CA GLU A 16 8.80 21.27 -14.57
C GLU A 16 7.97 20.12 -15.15
N VAL A 17 8.38 19.60 -16.32
CA VAL A 17 7.61 18.56 -17.04
C VAL A 17 8.22 17.16 -16.95
N GLY A 18 9.31 17.00 -16.19
CA GLY A 18 10.05 15.75 -16.02
C GLY A 18 10.96 15.45 -17.22
N TRP A 19 10.37 15.29 -18.40
CA TRP A 19 11.09 15.02 -19.66
C TRP A 19 10.48 15.81 -20.81
N ARG A 20 11.32 16.49 -21.59
CA ARG A 20 10.92 17.23 -22.80
C ARG A 20 11.50 16.58 -24.05
N LEU A 21 10.67 16.41 -25.07
CA LEU A 21 11.10 15.85 -26.35
C LEU A 21 11.75 16.95 -27.22
N MET A 22 13.02 16.81 -27.52
CA MET A 22 13.81 17.75 -28.33
C MET A 22 14.35 17.07 -29.60
N ARG A 23 14.91 17.85 -30.53
CA ARG A 23 15.63 17.35 -31.71
C ARG A 23 17.12 17.62 -31.57
N VAL A 24 17.94 16.62 -31.89
CA VAL A 24 19.39 16.75 -31.96
C VAL A 24 19.77 17.62 -33.16
N LYS A 25 20.58 18.65 -32.96
CA LYS A 25 21.21 19.43 -34.03
C LYS A 25 22.65 19.03 -34.27
N LYS A 26 23.37 18.69 -33.19
CA LYS A 26 24.77 18.28 -33.27
C LYS A 26 25.15 17.41 -32.07
N SER A 27 25.99 16.41 -32.29
CA SER A 27 26.66 15.66 -31.21
C SER A 27 28.11 16.12 -31.05
N ASN A 28 28.52 16.40 -29.82
CA ASN A 28 29.85 16.86 -29.43
C ASN A 28 30.55 15.85 -28.49
N GLY A 29 30.37 14.56 -28.72
CA GLY A 29 30.99 13.51 -27.90
C GLY A 29 30.23 13.29 -26.59
N ASP A 30 30.45 14.15 -25.58
CA ASP A 30 29.82 14.05 -24.25
C ASP A 30 28.59 14.96 -24.09
N SER A 31 28.35 15.87 -25.04
CA SER A 31 27.19 16.77 -25.07
C SER A 31 26.43 16.71 -26.41
N LEU A 32 25.17 17.11 -26.38
CA LEU A 32 24.30 17.29 -27.53
C LEU A 32 23.86 18.75 -27.61
N ILE A 33 23.88 19.33 -28.81
CA ILE A 33 23.14 20.55 -29.11
C ILE A 33 21.75 20.12 -29.55
N VAL A 34 20.74 20.53 -28.80
CA VAL A 34 19.33 20.16 -29.01
C VAL A 34 18.49 21.42 -29.22
N ALA A 35 17.38 21.27 -29.95
CA ALA A 35 16.40 22.34 -30.16
C ALA A 35 14.97 21.85 -29.93
N GLU A 36 14.04 22.77 -29.68
CA GLU A 36 12.62 22.41 -29.56
C GLU A 36 12.06 21.87 -30.89
N GLN A 37 10.88 21.24 -30.83
CA GLN A 37 10.30 20.53 -31.98
C GLN A 37 9.99 21.47 -33.16
N ASP A 38 9.70 22.73 -32.90
CA ASP A 38 9.48 23.81 -33.88
C ASP A 38 10.77 24.46 -34.38
N GLY A 39 11.92 24.10 -33.79
CA GLY A 39 13.24 24.62 -34.13
C GLY A 39 13.62 25.91 -33.40
N GLU A 40 12.83 26.37 -32.42
CA GLU A 40 13.21 27.49 -31.57
C GLU A 40 14.09 27.03 -30.39
N GLY A 41 15.02 27.90 -29.97
CA GLY A 41 15.90 27.68 -28.82
C GLY A 41 16.91 26.53 -28.99
N GLU A 42 18.20 26.85 -29.16
CA GLU A 42 19.27 25.85 -29.12
C GLU A 42 19.88 25.78 -27.71
N TYR A 43 20.00 24.57 -27.18
CA TYR A 43 20.54 24.28 -25.86
C TYR A 43 21.65 23.25 -25.98
N GLU A 44 22.75 23.44 -25.23
CA GLU A 44 23.75 22.40 -25.06
C GLU A 44 23.42 21.63 -23.78
N VAL A 45 23.21 20.33 -23.91
CA VAL A 45 22.89 19.42 -22.81
C VAL A 45 23.89 18.28 -22.75
N SER A 46 24.20 17.83 -21.54
CA SER A 46 25.06 16.66 -21.35
C SER A 46 24.29 15.38 -21.65
N ILE A 47 24.95 14.35 -22.18
CA ILE A 47 24.27 13.10 -22.59
C ILE A 47 23.68 12.35 -21.37
N ASP A 48 24.25 12.52 -20.19
CA ASP A 48 23.78 11.90 -18.94
C ASP A 48 22.38 12.37 -18.48
N VAL A 49 21.91 13.52 -18.98
CA VAL A 49 20.55 14.03 -18.73
C VAL A 49 19.59 13.77 -19.90
N THR A 50 19.95 12.83 -20.78
CA THR A 50 19.15 12.47 -21.96
C THR A 50 18.78 10.99 -22.01
N GLU A 51 17.61 10.71 -22.58
CA GLU A 51 17.13 9.35 -22.87
C GLU A 51 16.78 9.24 -24.37
N SER A 52 17.01 8.08 -24.97
CA SER A 52 16.68 7.87 -26.38
C SER A 52 15.17 7.89 -26.61
N TYR A 53 14.74 8.40 -27.76
CA TYR A 53 13.34 8.32 -28.21
C TYR A 53 13.15 7.11 -29.12
N ASP A 54 12.03 6.42 -28.96
CA ASP A 54 11.56 5.39 -29.88
C ASP A 54 10.10 5.68 -30.28
N PRO A 55 9.68 5.43 -31.54
CA PRO A 55 8.31 5.67 -31.97
C PRO A 55 7.22 4.98 -31.13
N SER A 56 7.54 3.86 -30.46
CA SER A 56 6.61 3.20 -29.54
C SER A 56 6.26 4.03 -28.31
N HIS A 57 7.05 5.07 -27.97
CA HIS A 57 6.72 6.00 -26.88
C HIS A 57 5.40 6.73 -27.14
N ASP A 58 5.07 7.01 -28.41
CA ASP A 58 3.84 7.69 -28.80
C ASP A 58 2.64 6.72 -29.00
N ASP A 59 2.86 5.41 -28.86
CA ASP A 59 1.82 4.40 -29.07
C ASP A 59 0.96 4.19 -27.82
N THR A 60 -0.10 5.00 -27.70
CA THR A 60 -1.08 4.91 -26.59
C THR A 60 -1.91 3.62 -26.61
N SER A 61 -1.80 2.77 -27.64
CA SER A 61 -2.45 1.47 -27.67
C SER A 61 -1.72 0.43 -26.81
N LEU A 62 -0.43 0.65 -26.52
CA LEU A 62 0.38 -0.24 -25.68
C LEU A 62 -0.23 -0.39 -24.30
N SER A 63 -0.74 -1.59 -24.02
CA SER A 63 -1.32 -1.95 -22.73
C SER A 63 -0.31 -2.61 -21.78
N ASP A 64 0.88 -2.96 -22.28
CA ASP A 64 2.00 -3.51 -21.51
C ASP A 64 3.30 -2.80 -21.90
N ILE A 65 3.96 -2.18 -20.92
CA ILE A 65 5.22 -1.44 -21.10
C ILE A 65 6.35 -2.34 -21.61
N TYR A 66 6.31 -3.66 -21.37
CA TYR A 66 7.30 -4.58 -21.93
C TYR A 66 7.24 -4.73 -23.45
N GLN A 67 6.21 -4.20 -24.10
CA GLN A 67 6.10 -4.14 -25.56
C GLN A 67 6.76 -2.89 -26.16
N MET A 68 7.12 -1.91 -25.31
CA MET A 68 7.84 -0.69 -25.69
C MET A 68 9.21 -1.06 -26.29
N GLY A 69 9.56 -0.40 -27.40
CA GLY A 69 10.78 -0.67 -28.16
C GLY A 69 12.05 -0.29 -27.40
N ASP A 70 12.11 0.94 -26.90
CA ASP A 70 13.17 1.43 -26.02
C ASP A 70 12.60 1.73 -24.64
N MET A 71 12.93 0.89 -23.66
CA MET A 71 12.30 0.95 -22.35
C MET A 71 13.08 1.86 -21.41
N ASN A 72 12.69 3.14 -21.35
CA ASN A 72 13.30 4.14 -20.46
C ASN A 72 12.26 4.92 -19.64
N GLU A 73 12.75 5.71 -18.67
CA GLU A 73 11.92 6.48 -17.72
C GLU A 73 11.03 7.51 -18.45
N ALA A 74 11.57 8.18 -19.48
CA ALA A 74 10.86 9.20 -20.24
C ALA A 74 9.68 8.61 -21.04
N GLY A 75 9.92 7.52 -21.78
CA GLY A 75 8.89 6.80 -22.54
C GLY A 75 7.78 6.24 -21.64
N LEU A 76 8.14 5.66 -20.49
CA LEU A 76 7.15 5.20 -19.50
C LEU A 76 6.27 6.35 -19.01
N LEU A 77 6.88 7.46 -18.58
CA LEU A 77 6.14 8.62 -18.06
C LEU A 77 5.20 9.18 -19.13
N HIS A 78 5.68 9.28 -20.38
CA HIS A 78 4.88 9.76 -21.51
C HIS A 78 3.68 8.86 -21.79
N ILE A 79 3.88 7.54 -21.91
CA ILE A 79 2.79 6.57 -22.15
C ILE A 79 1.75 6.63 -21.02
N LEU A 80 2.19 6.64 -19.76
CA LEU A 80 1.27 6.71 -18.62
C LEU A 80 0.43 7.99 -18.64
N ARG A 81 1.04 9.13 -18.95
CA ARG A 81 0.36 10.41 -19.10
C ARG A 81 -0.68 10.37 -20.21
N GLU A 82 -0.27 10.01 -21.42
CA GLU A 82 -1.17 10.03 -22.58
C GLU A 82 -2.30 9.02 -22.45
N ARG A 83 -2.03 7.83 -21.89
CA ARG A 83 -3.09 6.84 -21.59
C ARG A 83 -4.08 7.38 -20.56
N ALA A 84 -3.60 7.95 -19.45
CA ALA A 84 -4.46 8.51 -18.42
C ALA A 84 -5.32 9.68 -18.93
N LEU A 85 -4.76 10.56 -19.78
CA LEU A 85 -5.51 11.65 -20.43
C LEU A 85 -6.61 11.14 -21.39
N ASN A 86 -6.46 9.92 -21.91
CA ASN A 86 -7.44 9.24 -22.75
C ASN A 86 -8.32 8.25 -21.97
N ASP A 87 -8.44 8.42 -20.64
CA ASP A 87 -9.23 7.59 -19.73
C ASP A 87 -8.84 6.09 -19.70
N LYS A 88 -7.62 5.79 -20.14
CA LYS A 88 -7.00 4.45 -20.04
C LYS A 88 -6.09 4.40 -18.82
N ILE A 89 -6.68 4.26 -17.63
CA ILE A 89 -5.95 4.37 -16.36
C ILE A 89 -5.08 3.16 -16.01
N TYR A 90 -5.29 2.02 -16.68
CA TYR A 90 -4.61 0.77 -16.40
C TYR A 90 -3.52 0.48 -17.43
N THR A 91 -2.31 0.14 -16.98
CA THR A 91 -1.19 -0.22 -17.86
C THR A 91 -0.35 -1.32 -17.20
N HIS A 92 -0.09 -2.43 -17.90
CA HIS A 92 0.78 -3.49 -17.41
C HIS A 92 2.25 -3.11 -17.55
N ILE A 93 3.08 -3.66 -16.68
CA ILE A 93 4.51 -3.80 -16.87
C ILE A 93 4.85 -5.25 -16.52
N GLY A 94 4.77 -6.13 -17.51
CA GLY A 94 4.73 -7.57 -17.26
C GLY A 94 3.57 -7.97 -16.34
N ASP A 95 3.88 -8.70 -15.27
CA ASP A 95 2.88 -9.21 -14.32
C ASP A 95 2.38 -8.18 -13.29
N VAL A 96 2.90 -6.95 -13.32
CA VAL A 96 2.48 -5.86 -12.44
C VAL A 96 1.49 -4.95 -13.17
N LEU A 97 0.39 -4.59 -12.51
CA LEU A 97 -0.59 -3.64 -13.04
C LEU A 97 -0.38 -2.25 -12.44
N LEU A 98 -0.13 -1.25 -13.28
CA LEU A 98 -0.12 0.17 -12.90
C LEU A 98 -1.54 0.73 -13.04
N SER A 99 -1.98 1.52 -12.06
CA SER A 99 -3.32 2.12 -11.98
C SER A 99 -3.21 3.61 -11.65
N VAL A 100 -3.45 4.49 -12.61
CA VAL A 100 -3.43 5.95 -12.39
C VAL A 100 -4.78 6.41 -11.85
N ASN A 101 -4.82 7.23 -10.79
CA ASN A 101 -6.08 7.68 -10.21
C ASN A 101 -6.84 8.62 -11.19
N PRO A 102 -8.07 8.26 -11.63
CA PRO A 102 -8.88 9.08 -12.52
C PRO A 102 -9.49 10.34 -11.87
N TYR A 103 -9.63 10.37 -10.54
CA TYR A 103 -10.45 11.31 -9.77
C TYR A 103 -11.94 11.38 -10.16
N HIS A 104 -12.41 10.40 -10.91
CA HIS A 104 -13.81 10.23 -11.26
C HIS A 104 -14.12 8.73 -11.40
N ASN A 105 -15.41 8.39 -11.51
CA ASN A 105 -15.81 7.00 -11.67
C ASN A 105 -15.51 6.52 -13.08
N VAL A 106 -14.77 5.41 -13.17
CA VAL A 106 -14.48 4.72 -14.44
C VAL A 106 -15.44 3.54 -14.58
N GLU A 107 -15.99 3.37 -15.79
CA GLU A 107 -16.95 2.28 -16.10
C GLU A 107 -16.24 0.95 -16.42
N ASP A 108 -14.99 1.00 -16.89
CA ASP A 108 -14.21 -0.15 -17.31
C ASP A 108 -13.07 -0.49 -16.34
N ASP A 109 -13.22 -1.63 -15.66
CA ASP A 109 -12.20 -2.23 -14.79
C ASP A 109 -11.63 -3.54 -15.38
N GLU A 110 -11.76 -3.79 -16.69
CA GLU A 110 -11.38 -5.08 -17.30
C GLU A 110 -9.98 -5.54 -16.88
N PHE A 111 -8.99 -4.64 -16.87
CA PHE A 111 -7.61 -4.95 -16.49
C PHE A 111 -7.48 -5.38 -15.03
N LEU A 112 -8.13 -4.66 -14.11
CA LEU A 112 -8.13 -5.00 -12.68
C LEU A 112 -8.89 -6.30 -12.41
N HIS A 113 -10.01 -6.51 -13.12
CA HIS A 113 -10.76 -7.76 -13.10
C HIS A 113 -9.96 -8.94 -13.64
N ASN A 114 -9.12 -8.73 -14.67
CA ASN A 114 -8.24 -9.76 -15.21
C ASN A 114 -7.17 -10.19 -14.19
N VAL A 115 -6.63 -9.25 -13.41
CA VAL A 115 -5.75 -9.58 -12.27
C VAL A 115 -6.51 -10.43 -11.24
N ALA A 116 -7.71 -10.00 -10.82
CA ALA A 116 -8.52 -10.75 -9.86
C ALA A 116 -8.94 -12.15 -10.37
N ASP A 117 -9.26 -12.27 -11.66
CA ASP A 117 -9.57 -13.53 -12.32
C ASP A 117 -8.36 -14.47 -12.38
N ARG A 118 -7.18 -13.94 -12.74
CA ARG A 118 -5.93 -14.71 -12.74
C ARG A 118 -5.64 -15.26 -11.35
N VAL A 119 -5.70 -14.42 -10.32
CA VAL A 119 -5.54 -14.82 -8.91
C VAL A 119 -6.52 -15.93 -8.54
N TYR A 120 -7.79 -15.79 -8.92
CA TYR A 120 -8.82 -16.81 -8.65
C TYR A 120 -8.57 -18.11 -9.42
N ARG A 121 -8.15 -18.06 -10.69
CA ARG A 121 -7.80 -19.24 -11.49
C ARG A 121 -6.57 -19.95 -10.93
N ASP A 122 -5.56 -19.22 -10.51
CA ASP A 122 -4.32 -19.75 -9.93
C ASP A 122 -4.58 -20.48 -8.62
N LEU A 123 -5.48 -19.94 -7.77
CA LEU A 123 -5.99 -20.64 -6.58
C LEU A 123 -6.63 -22.00 -6.94
N LEU A 124 -7.38 -22.07 -8.04
CA LEU A 124 -8.14 -23.24 -8.45
C LEU A 124 -7.32 -24.30 -9.22
N GLN A 125 -6.08 -23.99 -9.58
CA GLN A 125 -5.23 -24.89 -10.37
C GLN A 125 -5.14 -26.30 -9.77
N ASN A 126 -5.07 -27.30 -10.66
CA ASN A 126 -4.95 -28.72 -10.34
C ASN A 126 -6.02 -29.26 -9.36
N GLY A 127 -7.23 -28.70 -9.40
CA GLY A 127 -8.35 -29.13 -8.54
C GLY A 127 -8.15 -28.72 -7.09
N PHE A 128 -7.75 -27.45 -6.85
CA PHE A 128 -7.51 -26.89 -5.51
C PHE A 128 -6.29 -27.52 -4.80
N ARG A 129 -5.29 -27.93 -5.59
CA ARG A 129 -3.96 -28.36 -5.11
C ARG A 129 -2.91 -27.25 -5.21
N GLY A 130 -3.33 -26.06 -5.65
CA GLY A 130 -2.49 -24.88 -5.76
C GLY A 130 -2.02 -24.33 -4.41
N LYS A 131 -1.27 -23.24 -4.48
CA LYS A 131 -0.80 -22.45 -3.34
C LYS A 131 -1.80 -21.33 -3.06
N SER A 132 -1.85 -20.84 -1.82
CA SER A 132 -2.62 -19.62 -1.52
C SER A 132 -2.08 -18.44 -2.33
N GLN A 133 -2.91 -17.44 -2.58
CA GLN A 133 -2.56 -16.29 -3.42
C GLN A 133 -2.62 -15.01 -2.58
N SER A 134 -1.86 -13.98 -2.95
CA SER A 134 -2.02 -12.64 -2.38
C SER A 134 -1.93 -11.54 -3.43
N VAL A 135 -2.81 -10.54 -3.35
CA VAL A 135 -2.77 -9.32 -4.15
C VAL A 135 -2.25 -8.19 -3.27
N LEU A 136 -1.15 -7.56 -3.69
CA LEU A 136 -0.52 -6.44 -3.01
C LEU A 136 -0.90 -5.16 -3.74
N VAL A 137 -1.69 -4.31 -3.08
CA VAL A 137 -2.12 -3.02 -3.60
C VAL A 137 -1.33 -1.92 -2.89
N ASN A 138 -0.41 -1.27 -3.62
CA ASN A 138 0.48 -0.22 -3.10
C ASN A 138 0.30 1.09 -3.85
N GLY A 139 0.76 2.20 -3.27
CA GLY A 139 0.53 3.55 -3.79
C GLY A 139 0.61 4.60 -2.69
N GLU A 140 0.90 5.84 -3.04
CA GLU A 140 0.86 6.95 -2.09
C GLU A 140 -0.57 7.21 -1.56
N SER A 141 -0.72 8.04 -0.52
CA SER A 141 -2.04 8.46 -0.07
C SER A 141 -2.77 9.24 -1.16
N GLY A 142 -4.03 8.88 -1.41
CA GLY A 142 -4.83 9.46 -2.50
C GLY A 142 -4.59 8.82 -3.87
N ALA A 143 -3.75 7.78 -4.00
CA ALA A 143 -3.53 7.08 -5.27
C ALA A 143 -4.67 6.12 -5.68
N GLY A 144 -5.63 5.83 -4.79
CA GLY A 144 -6.77 4.95 -5.10
C GLY A 144 -6.64 3.48 -4.64
N LYS A 145 -5.67 3.16 -3.75
CA LYS A 145 -5.45 1.80 -3.22
C LYS A 145 -6.70 1.13 -2.64
N THR A 146 -7.44 1.86 -1.79
CA THR A 146 -8.63 1.35 -1.12
C THR A 146 -9.71 0.96 -2.14
N GLU A 147 -9.89 1.78 -3.18
CA GLU A 147 -10.87 1.52 -4.24
C GLU A 147 -10.45 0.34 -5.13
N ALA A 148 -9.18 0.24 -5.51
CA ALA A 148 -8.66 -0.92 -6.22
C ALA A 148 -8.87 -2.22 -5.41
N SER A 149 -8.59 -2.18 -4.09
CA SER A 149 -8.81 -3.31 -3.18
C SER A 149 -10.29 -3.71 -3.07
N LYS A 150 -11.19 -2.72 -3.01
CA LYS A 150 -12.65 -2.95 -3.01
C LYS A 150 -13.11 -3.63 -4.30
N ARG A 151 -12.65 -3.16 -5.46
CA ARG A 151 -13.01 -3.73 -6.77
C ARG A 151 -12.51 -5.16 -6.94
N VAL A 152 -11.27 -5.45 -6.54
CA VAL A 152 -10.72 -6.84 -6.51
C VAL A 152 -11.57 -7.73 -5.61
N MET A 153 -11.93 -7.27 -4.42
CA MET A 153 -12.75 -8.04 -3.47
C MET A 153 -14.16 -8.32 -4.01
N ALA A 154 -14.81 -7.32 -4.62
CA ALA A 154 -16.12 -7.44 -5.24
C ALA A 154 -16.12 -8.45 -6.40
N TYR A 155 -15.06 -8.44 -7.22
CA TYR A 155 -14.86 -9.41 -8.28
C TYR A 155 -14.77 -10.84 -7.72
N LEU A 156 -13.91 -11.07 -6.73
CA LEU A 156 -13.71 -12.39 -6.12
C LEU A 156 -14.99 -12.92 -5.46
N ALA A 157 -15.73 -12.06 -4.78
CA ALA A 157 -17.04 -12.39 -4.22
C ALA A 157 -18.02 -12.84 -5.32
N THR A 158 -18.08 -12.11 -6.44
CA THR A 158 -18.93 -12.43 -7.59
C THR A 158 -18.52 -13.74 -8.27
N ALA A 159 -17.22 -13.95 -8.50
CA ALA A 159 -16.68 -15.18 -9.08
C ALA A 159 -17.02 -16.40 -8.22
N SER A 160 -16.90 -16.25 -6.91
CA SER A 160 -17.28 -17.28 -5.95
C SER A 160 -18.78 -17.61 -5.96
N ALA A 161 -19.64 -16.58 -5.99
CA ALA A 161 -21.09 -16.75 -6.06
C ALA A 161 -21.51 -17.48 -7.35
N ARG A 162 -20.90 -17.15 -8.49
CA ARG A 162 -21.11 -17.84 -9.78
C ARG A 162 -20.71 -19.32 -9.68
N ARG A 163 -19.55 -19.62 -9.09
CA ARG A 163 -19.05 -20.98 -8.85
C ARG A 163 -20.05 -21.79 -8.00
N ARG A 164 -20.55 -21.23 -6.90
CA ARG A 164 -21.54 -21.85 -6.01
C ARG A 164 -22.83 -22.25 -6.75
N LYS A 165 -23.37 -21.36 -7.60
CA LYS A 165 -24.56 -21.65 -8.42
C LYS A 165 -24.32 -22.79 -9.41
N SER A 166 -23.17 -22.80 -10.08
CA SER A 166 -22.78 -23.88 -11.02
C SER A 166 -22.72 -25.26 -10.34
N ILE A 167 -22.20 -25.33 -9.11
CA ILE A 167 -22.15 -26.57 -8.31
C ILE A 167 -23.55 -26.98 -7.85
N GLY A 168 -24.36 -26.04 -7.38
CA GLY A 168 -25.74 -26.27 -6.94
C GLY A 168 -26.63 -26.84 -8.06
N ALA A 169 -26.51 -26.32 -9.28
CA ALA A 169 -27.25 -26.80 -10.44
C ALA A 169 -26.89 -28.24 -10.85
N LYS A 170 -25.69 -28.73 -10.53
CA LYS A 170 -25.25 -30.11 -10.83
C LYS A 170 -25.76 -31.16 -9.83
N LYS A 171 -26.25 -30.76 -8.64
CA LYS A 171 -26.88 -31.68 -7.67
C LYS A 171 -28.39 -31.73 -7.92
N LYS A 172 -28.90 -32.79 -8.57
CA LYS A 172 -30.36 -33.07 -8.63
C LYS A 172 -30.95 -33.05 -7.21
N PRO A 173 -32.16 -32.50 -7.00
CA PRO A 173 -32.74 -32.38 -5.67
C PRO A 173 -33.05 -33.79 -5.14
N ARG A 174 -32.32 -34.24 -4.12
CA ARG A 174 -32.77 -35.33 -3.26
C ARG A 174 -33.63 -34.70 -2.17
N SER A 175 -34.94 -34.91 -2.27
CA SER A 175 -36.00 -34.67 -1.28
C SER A 175 -35.70 -33.60 -0.21
N SER A 176 -36.31 -32.43 -0.37
CA SER A 176 -36.35 -31.37 0.62
C SER A 176 -36.87 -31.85 1.98
N PHE A 177 -36.01 -31.91 2.98
CA PHE A 177 -36.42 -31.74 4.37
C PHE A 177 -36.51 -30.24 4.62
N SER A 178 -37.74 -29.75 4.82
CA SER A 178 -37.99 -28.36 5.19
C SER A 178 -37.51 -28.14 6.63
N VAL A 179 -36.48 -27.31 6.82
CA VAL A 179 -36.17 -26.68 8.10
C VAL A 179 -36.83 -25.30 8.09
N VAL A 180 -38.16 -25.29 8.13
CA VAL A 180 -38.93 -24.11 8.53
C VAL A 180 -39.56 -24.46 9.87
N GLY A 181 -38.88 -24.07 10.94
CA GLY A 181 -39.39 -24.30 12.28
C GLY A 181 -38.34 -24.14 13.35
N LEU A 182 -37.71 -22.96 13.46
CA LEU A 182 -37.05 -22.57 14.71
C LEU A 182 -36.75 -21.07 14.89
N PHE A 183 -37.57 -20.14 14.38
CA PHE A 183 -37.55 -18.76 14.89
C PHE A 183 -38.97 -18.20 14.99
N GLY A 184 -39.33 -17.81 16.21
CA GLY A 184 -40.66 -17.36 16.59
C GLY A 184 -41.01 -16.01 15.96
N LYS A 185 -42.23 -15.93 15.43
CA LYS A 185 -42.89 -14.69 15.04
C LYS A 185 -43.02 -13.76 16.26
N ARG A 186 -42.33 -12.63 16.24
CA ARG A 186 -42.76 -11.40 16.93
C ARG A 186 -42.67 -10.25 15.94
N GLY A 187 -43.79 -9.56 15.76
CA GLY A 187 -44.01 -8.62 14.68
C GLY A 187 -43.23 -7.32 14.84
N ALA A 188 -42.65 -6.86 13.74
CA ALA A 188 -42.20 -5.49 13.57
C ALA A 188 -43.34 -4.65 12.98
N PRO A 189 -43.51 -3.37 13.39
CA PRO A 189 -44.51 -2.47 12.82
C PRO A 189 -44.09 -2.05 11.41
N LYS A 190 -45.07 -1.96 10.50
CA LYS A 190 -44.90 -1.37 9.18
C LYS A 190 -44.71 0.14 9.33
N LEU A 191 -43.49 0.66 9.13
CA LEU A 191 -43.28 2.06 8.79
C LEU A 191 -43.14 2.22 7.27
N GLY A 192 -43.72 3.32 6.78
CA GLY A 192 -43.96 3.60 5.37
C GLY A 192 -42.67 3.75 4.57
N ARG A 193 -42.71 3.17 3.38
CA ARG A 193 -41.69 3.27 2.35
C ARG A 193 -41.80 4.67 1.72
N SER A 194 -41.01 5.61 2.22
CA SER A 194 -40.79 6.90 1.56
C SER A 194 -39.73 6.69 0.48
N SER A 195 -40.07 7.03 -0.75
CA SER A 195 -39.19 6.98 -1.91
C SER A 195 -38.04 7.97 -1.76
N VAL A 196 -36.84 7.47 -1.44
CA VAL A 196 -35.59 8.19 -1.70
C VAL A 196 -35.23 7.92 -3.15
N THR A 197 -35.31 8.96 -3.98
CA THR A 197 -34.78 8.98 -5.34
C THR A 197 -33.25 8.91 -5.26
N SER A 198 -32.68 7.73 -5.50
CA SER A 198 -31.26 7.57 -5.79
C SER A 198 -30.97 8.22 -7.15
N SER A 199 -30.08 9.20 -7.17
CA SER A 199 -29.47 9.69 -8.39
C SER A 199 -28.57 8.61 -9.00
N ASN A 200 -28.78 8.37 -10.29
CA ASN A 200 -28.20 7.31 -11.10
C ASN A 200 -26.66 7.32 -11.14
N GLY A 201 -26.07 6.12 -11.18
CA GLY A 201 -24.71 5.91 -11.67
C GLY A 201 -23.99 4.68 -11.13
N ASP A 202 -24.64 3.51 -11.02
CA ASP A 202 -23.92 2.27 -10.71
C ASP A 202 -24.66 1.00 -11.17
N ALA A 203 -24.83 0.86 -12.49
CA ALA A 203 -25.53 -0.30 -13.06
C ALA A 203 -24.70 -1.60 -12.96
N GLY A 204 -23.37 -1.48 -12.83
CA GLY A 204 -22.43 -2.61 -12.69
C GLY A 204 -22.42 -3.20 -11.28
N ALA A 205 -22.32 -2.36 -10.24
CA ALA A 205 -22.36 -2.82 -8.86
C ALA A 205 -23.76 -3.30 -8.44
N ALA A 206 -24.83 -2.65 -8.91
CA ALA A 206 -26.20 -3.06 -8.62
C ALA A 206 -26.52 -4.48 -9.11
N ALA A 207 -26.01 -4.88 -10.29
CA ALA A 207 -26.17 -6.23 -10.82
C ALA A 207 -25.33 -7.29 -10.08
N ALA A 208 -24.21 -6.89 -9.47
CA ALA A 208 -23.41 -7.74 -8.59
C ALA A 208 -24.10 -7.94 -7.22
N GLN A 209 -24.76 -6.90 -6.70
CA GLN A 209 -25.45 -6.92 -5.40
C GLN A 209 -26.70 -7.80 -5.39
N GLU A 210 -27.45 -7.91 -6.50
CA GLU A 210 -28.59 -8.84 -6.61
C GLU A 210 -28.18 -10.33 -6.58
N ASN A 211 -26.89 -10.64 -6.71
CA ASN A 211 -26.37 -12.01 -6.84
C ASN A 211 -25.47 -12.49 -5.68
N ALA A 212 -25.15 -11.62 -4.72
CA ALA A 212 -24.32 -11.92 -3.56
C ALA A 212 -25.11 -12.64 -2.45
N THR A 213 -24.51 -13.60 -1.74
CA THR A 213 -25.11 -14.17 -0.51
C THR A 213 -24.86 -13.27 0.69
N GLU A 214 -25.55 -13.53 1.80
CA GLU A 214 -25.35 -12.84 3.08
C GLU A 214 -23.87 -12.72 3.46
N LEU A 215 -23.05 -13.76 3.21
CA LEU A 215 -21.61 -13.72 3.51
C LEU A 215 -20.85 -12.73 2.61
N GLU A 216 -21.09 -12.75 1.30
CA GLU A 216 -20.39 -11.84 0.38
C GLU A 216 -20.77 -10.39 0.63
N THR A 217 -22.04 -10.13 0.93
CA THR A 217 -22.50 -8.80 1.37
C THR A 217 -21.81 -8.40 2.67
N SER A 218 -21.79 -9.25 3.70
CA SER A 218 -21.11 -8.95 4.96
C SER A 218 -19.62 -8.65 4.79
N ILE A 219 -18.93 -9.27 3.84
CA ILE A 219 -17.51 -8.97 3.57
C ILE A 219 -17.33 -7.54 3.05
N VAL A 220 -18.19 -7.10 2.12
CA VAL A 220 -18.14 -5.74 1.55
C VAL A 220 -18.49 -4.69 2.60
N GLU A 221 -19.50 -4.98 3.42
CA GLU A 221 -19.98 -4.10 4.51
C GLU A 221 -18.99 -3.92 5.66
N THR A 222 -17.86 -4.66 5.66
CA THR A 222 -16.78 -4.41 6.62
C THR A 222 -16.08 -3.07 6.38
N ASN A 223 -16.03 -2.58 5.14
CA ASN A 223 -15.26 -1.40 4.79
C ASN A 223 -15.81 -0.11 5.45
N PRO A 224 -17.11 0.24 5.36
CA PRO A 224 -17.64 1.44 6.02
C PRO A 224 -17.32 1.49 7.52
N VAL A 225 -17.38 0.35 8.21
CA VAL A 225 -17.05 0.26 9.63
C VAL A 225 -15.57 0.52 9.88
N LEU A 226 -14.68 -0.13 9.12
CA LEU A 226 -13.24 0.06 9.30
C LEU A 226 -12.77 1.45 8.86
N GLU A 227 -13.40 2.04 7.85
CA GLU A 227 -13.11 3.40 7.39
C GLU A 227 -13.54 4.44 8.43
N ALA A 228 -14.73 4.30 9.03
CA ALA A 228 -15.17 5.23 10.08
C ALA A 228 -14.19 5.29 11.26
N PHE A 229 -13.68 4.14 11.70
CA PHE A 229 -12.79 4.04 12.88
C PHE A 229 -11.30 4.07 12.56
N GLY A 230 -10.90 3.88 11.31
CA GLY A 230 -9.51 3.72 10.92
C GLY A 230 -9.01 4.72 9.88
N ASN A 231 -9.91 5.50 9.27
CA ASN A 231 -9.55 6.53 8.31
C ASN A 231 -9.74 7.93 8.87
N ALA A 232 -9.00 8.87 8.29
CA ALA A 232 -9.07 10.28 8.60
C ALA A 232 -8.77 11.12 7.36
N GLN A 233 -9.18 12.39 7.40
CA GLN A 233 -8.77 13.38 6.42
C GLN A 233 -7.33 13.84 6.72
N THR A 234 -6.50 13.84 5.69
CA THR A 234 -5.17 14.46 5.66
C THR A 234 -5.15 15.58 4.63
N VAL A 235 -4.06 16.34 4.57
CA VAL A 235 -3.87 17.38 3.54
C VAL A 235 -3.94 16.80 2.11
N ARG A 236 -3.53 15.53 1.93
CA ARG A 236 -3.43 14.87 0.62
C ARG A 236 -4.67 14.06 0.23
N ASN A 237 -5.47 13.59 1.20
CA ASN A 237 -6.58 12.68 0.96
C ASN A 237 -7.67 12.83 2.04
N ASP A 238 -8.92 12.98 1.60
CA ASP A 238 -10.06 13.23 2.49
C ASP A 238 -10.52 11.98 3.25
N ASN A 239 -10.17 10.78 2.76
CA ASN A 239 -10.47 9.48 3.38
C ASN A 239 -9.22 8.58 3.35
N SER A 240 -8.17 9.01 4.06
CA SER A 240 -6.89 8.31 4.13
C SER A 240 -6.93 7.19 5.15
N SER A 241 -6.65 5.94 4.74
CA SER A 241 -6.45 4.83 5.67
C SER A 241 -5.28 5.13 6.61
N ARG A 242 -5.52 5.14 7.93
CA ARG A 242 -4.51 5.37 9.00
C ARG A 242 -4.21 4.11 9.81
N PHE A 243 -4.47 2.97 9.18
CA PHE A 243 -3.99 1.63 9.53
C PHE A 243 -3.78 0.86 8.22
N GLY A 244 -2.94 -0.16 8.25
CA GLY A 244 -2.84 -1.08 7.13
C GLY A 244 -3.70 -2.33 7.36
N LYS A 245 -4.21 -2.90 6.27
CA LYS A 245 -5.25 -3.92 6.27
C LYS A 245 -4.86 -5.10 5.38
N PHE A 246 -4.89 -6.31 5.93
CA PHE A 246 -4.79 -7.56 5.18
C PHE A 246 -6.10 -8.33 5.30
N VAL A 247 -6.85 -8.42 4.21
CA VAL A 247 -8.10 -9.18 4.13
C VAL A 247 -7.83 -10.54 3.52
N ARG A 248 -8.01 -11.59 4.32
CA ARG A 248 -7.92 -12.98 3.90
C ARG A 248 -9.31 -13.51 3.57
N LEU A 249 -9.50 -14.02 2.37
CA LEU A 249 -10.70 -14.73 1.94
C LEU A 249 -10.41 -16.23 1.91
N ASP A 250 -11.09 -17.02 2.73
CA ASP A 250 -10.94 -18.47 2.81
C ASP A 250 -11.87 -19.18 1.82
N TYR A 251 -11.32 -20.14 1.08
CA TYR A 251 -12.04 -20.89 0.05
C TYR A 251 -12.09 -22.38 0.40
N ASP A 252 -13.22 -23.02 0.10
CA ASP A 252 -13.33 -24.47 0.10
C ASP A 252 -12.72 -25.09 -1.17
N LYS A 253 -12.59 -26.42 -1.16
CA LYS A 253 -12.09 -27.23 -2.29
C LYS A 253 -12.85 -27.05 -3.61
N ASP A 254 -14.07 -26.52 -3.57
CA ASP A 254 -14.90 -26.33 -4.75
C ASP A 254 -14.71 -24.91 -5.34
N GLY A 255 -13.91 -24.07 -4.67
CA GLY A 255 -13.60 -22.69 -5.07
C GLY A 255 -14.56 -21.66 -4.51
N VAL A 256 -15.29 -21.99 -3.45
CA VAL A 256 -16.35 -21.16 -2.88
C VAL A 256 -15.87 -20.51 -1.58
N ILE A 257 -16.16 -19.22 -1.40
CA ILE A 257 -15.82 -18.47 -0.19
C ILE A 257 -16.62 -19.07 0.97
N VAL A 258 -15.90 -19.39 2.04
CA VAL A 258 -16.45 -19.94 3.29
C VAL A 258 -16.21 -19.03 4.49
N GLY A 259 -15.41 -17.98 4.33
CA GLY A 259 -15.21 -16.98 5.36
C GLY A 259 -14.20 -15.93 4.94
N ALA A 260 -14.13 -14.86 5.73
CA ALA A 260 -13.08 -13.87 5.63
C ALA A 260 -12.46 -13.59 7.01
N ARG A 261 -11.25 -13.05 6.99
CA ARG A 261 -10.56 -12.53 8.17
C ARG A 261 -9.77 -11.29 7.80
N THR A 262 -10.01 -10.22 8.53
CA THR A 262 -9.26 -8.98 8.47
C THR A 262 -8.20 -8.96 9.57
N LEU A 263 -6.97 -8.71 9.17
CA LEU A 263 -5.83 -8.45 10.04
C LEU A 263 -5.41 -7.00 9.80
N HIS A 264 -5.10 -6.27 10.87
CA HIS A 264 -4.72 -4.88 10.77
C HIS A 264 -3.36 -4.65 11.43
N PHE A 265 -2.67 -3.58 11.02
CA PHE A 265 -1.34 -3.21 11.48
C PHE A 265 -1.20 -1.69 11.50
N LEU A 266 -0.35 -1.18 12.41
CA LEU A 266 0.01 0.24 12.52
C LEU A 266 -1.19 1.21 12.50
N LEU A 267 -2.12 1.06 13.45
CA LEU A 267 -3.06 2.15 13.71
C LEU A 267 -2.29 3.39 14.19
N GLU A 268 -2.45 4.53 13.53
CA GLU A 268 -1.81 5.80 13.88
C GLU A 268 -2.41 6.38 15.18
N LYS A 269 -1.97 5.87 16.33
CA LYS A 269 -2.54 6.25 17.64
C LYS A 269 -2.31 7.73 17.98
N SER A 270 -1.22 8.32 17.51
CA SER A 270 -0.88 9.72 17.76
C SER A 270 -1.93 10.69 17.23
N ARG A 271 -2.55 10.37 16.08
CA ARG A 271 -3.65 11.14 15.46
C ARG A 271 -4.80 11.42 16.42
N LEU A 272 -5.06 10.50 17.35
CA LEU A 272 -6.14 10.64 18.30
C LEU A 272 -5.99 11.90 19.17
N THR A 273 -4.76 12.25 19.53
CA THR A 273 -4.48 13.33 20.47
C THR A 273 -3.91 14.58 19.80
N LEU A 274 -3.30 14.40 18.63
CA LEU A 274 -2.57 15.42 17.88
C LEU A 274 -2.76 15.19 16.37
N HIS A 275 -3.17 16.21 15.64
CA HIS A 275 -3.22 16.22 14.17
C HIS A 275 -2.89 17.62 13.65
N GLY A 276 -2.29 17.70 12.45
CA GLY A 276 -1.82 18.96 11.89
C GLY A 276 -2.93 19.83 11.29
N VAL A 277 -2.58 21.07 10.97
CA VAL A 277 -3.48 22.04 10.32
C VAL A 277 -3.98 21.49 8.99
N GLY A 278 -5.30 21.56 8.75
CA GLY A 278 -5.95 21.01 7.55
C GLY A 278 -6.21 19.49 7.58
N GLU A 279 -5.82 18.80 8.66
CA GLU A 279 -6.15 17.40 8.89
C GLU A 279 -7.32 17.26 9.88
N ARG A 280 -7.88 16.04 9.97
CA ARG A 280 -8.88 15.68 10.97
C ARG A 280 -8.40 14.49 11.81
N ASN A 281 -9.07 14.31 12.94
CA ASN A 281 -9.07 13.05 13.68
C ASN A 281 -9.86 11.97 12.90
N TYR A 282 -10.00 10.76 13.45
CA TYR A 282 -10.76 9.68 12.84
C TYR A 282 -12.22 10.08 12.57
N HIS A 283 -12.76 9.66 11.42
CA HIS A 283 -14.09 10.08 10.94
C HIS A 283 -15.20 9.83 11.97
N ILE A 284 -15.11 8.73 12.71
CA ILE A 284 -16.14 8.32 13.66
C ILE A 284 -16.48 9.38 14.70
N PHE A 285 -15.52 10.20 15.13
CA PHE A 285 -15.82 11.24 16.11
C PHE A 285 -16.78 12.29 15.53
N TYR A 286 -16.54 12.73 14.30
CA TYR A 286 -17.38 13.73 13.65
C TYR A 286 -18.72 13.15 13.20
N GLN A 287 -18.71 11.91 12.70
CA GLN A 287 -19.92 11.16 12.37
C GLN A 287 -20.81 10.98 13.62
N LEU A 288 -20.21 10.67 14.78
CA LEU A 288 -20.91 10.54 16.06
C LEU A 288 -21.54 11.87 16.51
N LEU A 289 -20.83 12.99 16.41
CA LEU A 289 -21.37 14.33 16.71
C LEU A 289 -22.53 14.69 15.76
N ALA A 290 -22.38 14.42 14.46
CA ALA A 290 -23.42 14.65 13.47
C ALA A 290 -24.66 13.78 13.74
N GLY A 291 -24.47 12.50 14.04
CA GLY A 291 -25.55 11.58 14.39
C GLY A 291 -26.27 11.94 15.68
N SER A 292 -25.53 12.34 16.72
CA SER A 292 -26.11 12.81 17.99
C SER A 292 -26.98 14.05 17.79
N ALA A 293 -26.48 15.04 17.04
CA ALA A 293 -27.22 16.27 16.76
C ALA A 293 -28.52 16.05 15.96
N ASN A 294 -28.65 14.91 15.27
CA ASN A 294 -29.83 14.53 14.49
C ASN A 294 -30.67 13.43 15.17
N GLY A 295 -30.42 13.12 16.45
CA GLY A 295 -31.21 12.14 17.21
C GLY A 295 -31.06 10.69 16.74
N LEU A 296 -29.93 10.36 16.10
CA LEU A 296 -29.64 8.99 15.65
C LEU A 296 -29.04 8.10 16.76
N LEU A 297 -28.72 8.67 17.92
CA LEU A 297 -28.29 7.94 19.11
C LEU A 297 -29.51 7.63 20.01
N PRO A 298 -29.48 6.52 20.77
CA PRO A 298 -30.54 6.23 21.74
C PRO A 298 -30.65 7.34 22.79
N GLU A 299 -31.88 7.79 23.11
CA GLU A 299 -32.13 8.90 24.05
C GLU A 299 -31.51 8.66 25.44
N ASP A 300 -31.53 7.43 25.95
CA ASP A 300 -30.99 7.06 27.26
C ASP A 300 -29.49 6.68 27.23
N LEU A 301 -28.79 6.87 26.10
CA LEU A 301 -27.39 6.47 25.95
C LEU A 301 -26.47 7.27 26.86
N LEU A 302 -26.70 8.59 26.91
CA LEU A 302 -25.88 9.59 27.58
C LEU A 302 -26.74 10.35 28.60
N PRO A 303 -26.13 10.91 29.66
CA PRO A 303 -26.80 11.85 30.56
C PRO A 303 -27.46 13.02 29.81
N GLU A 304 -28.51 13.64 30.38
CA GLU A 304 -29.27 14.72 29.73
C GLU A 304 -28.40 15.90 29.29
N ASP A 305 -27.35 16.24 30.04
CA ASP A 305 -26.37 17.28 29.72
C ASP A 305 -25.47 16.94 28.52
N LEU A 306 -25.50 15.70 28.05
CA LEU A 306 -24.77 15.19 26.89
C LEU A 306 -25.70 14.58 25.81
N ALA A 307 -27.03 14.68 25.97
CA ALA A 307 -28.01 14.06 25.07
C ALA A 307 -28.01 14.65 23.64
N GLY A 308 -27.37 15.81 23.45
CA GLY A 308 -26.93 16.31 22.15
C GLY A 308 -25.47 16.72 22.27
N LEU A 309 -24.55 15.83 21.86
CA LEU A 309 -23.12 16.12 21.87
C LEU A 309 -22.85 17.46 21.18
N GLY A 310 -21.93 18.23 21.77
CA GLY A 310 -21.62 19.60 21.36
C GLY A 310 -20.96 19.72 19.99
N ASP A 311 -20.55 20.94 19.63
CA ASP A 311 -19.80 21.15 18.39
C ASP A 311 -18.34 20.67 18.50
N VAL A 312 -17.68 20.50 17.36
CA VAL A 312 -16.28 20.05 17.26
C VAL A 312 -15.33 20.85 18.16
N ALA A 313 -15.56 22.17 18.25
CA ALA A 313 -14.74 23.10 19.03
C ALA A 313 -14.79 22.86 20.56
N GLU A 314 -15.77 22.11 21.06
CA GLU A 314 -15.92 21.79 22.48
C GLU A 314 -15.01 20.64 22.92
N TYR A 315 -14.34 19.96 21.98
CA TYR A 315 -13.53 18.78 22.25
C TYR A 315 -12.08 18.99 21.81
N ARG A 316 -11.16 19.04 22.79
CA ARG A 316 -9.72 19.31 22.55
C ARG A 316 -9.09 18.41 21.49
N TYR A 317 -9.47 17.13 21.45
CA TYR A 317 -8.93 16.15 20.49
C TYR A 317 -9.44 16.34 19.06
N LEU A 318 -10.47 17.16 18.84
CA LEU A 318 -11.00 17.43 17.50
C LEU A 318 -10.66 18.84 16.99
N SER A 319 -10.15 19.70 17.88
CA SER A 319 -9.64 21.03 17.53
C SER A 319 -8.29 20.94 16.85
N GLU A 320 -8.09 21.74 15.80
CA GLU A 320 -6.78 21.95 15.18
C GLU A 320 -5.83 22.53 16.24
N GLN A 321 -4.67 21.90 16.43
CA GLN A 321 -3.62 22.41 17.32
C GLN A 321 -2.48 22.94 16.46
N ASP A 322 -2.21 24.24 16.54
CA ASP A 322 -1.01 24.84 15.94
C ASP A 322 0.20 24.54 16.85
N PRO A 323 1.24 23.83 16.35
CA PRO A 323 2.43 23.54 17.14
C PRO A 323 3.22 24.78 17.60
N ASP A 324 3.07 25.93 16.93
CA ASP A 324 3.86 27.14 17.19
C ASP A 324 3.18 28.16 18.14
N GLU A 325 1.93 27.94 18.55
CA GLU A 325 1.26 28.82 19.50
C GLU A 325 1.71 28.55 20.94
N SER A 326 2.77 29.27 21.33
CA SER A 326 3.11 29.51 22.72
C SER A 326 1.98 30.29 23.42
N ALA A 327 1.70 29.88 24.66
CA ALA A 327 0.65 30.28 25.60
C ALA A 327 0.41 31.79 25.90
N ASP A 328 0.42 32.70 24.92
CA ASP A 328 0.04 34.10 25.09
C ASP A 328 -1.27 34.38 24.35
N GLY A 329 -2.35 34.53 25.13
CA GLY A 329 -3.73 34.61 24.65
C GLY A 329 -4.07 35.87 23.85
N GLU A 330 -3.93 35.79 22.53
CA GLU A 330 -4.64 36.66 21.59
C GLU A 330 -5.75 35.89 20.87
N GLU A 331 -6.92 36.52 20.77
CA GLU A 331 -8.15 35.96 20.19
C GLU A 331 -7.92 35.38 18.78
N GLN A 332 -8.35 34.13 18.59
CA GLN A 332 -8.44 33.47 17.30
C GLN A 332 -9.11 34.39 16.26
N VAL A 333 -8.33 34.86 15.28
CA VAL A 333 -8.87 35.34 14.02
C VAL A 333 -9.33 34.10 13.25
N ALA A 334 -10.59 33.71 13.45
CA ALA A 334 -11.25 32.72 12.62
C ALA A 334 -11.07 33.12 11.15
N SER A 335 -10.24 32.35 10.42
CA SER A 335 -10.01 32.59 9.00
C SER A 335 -11.36 32.47 8.29
N SER A 336 -11.74 33.56 7.62
CA SER A 336 -13.05 33.78 7.00
C SER A 336 -13.32 32.92 5.75
N HIS A 337 -12.54 31.85 5.55
CA HIS A 337 -12.81 30.86 4.53
C HIS A 337 -13.74 29.78 5.08
N SER A 338 -15.01 29.88 4.65
CA SER A 338 -15.98 28.79 4.58
C SER A 338 -16.85 28.50 5.83
N THR A 339 -17.99 29.19 5.90
CA THR A 339 -19.21 28.67 6.54
C THR A 339 -19.97 27.69 5.63
N LYS A 340 -19.84 27.82 4.29
CA LYS A 340 -20.52 26.98 3.31
C LYS A 340 -19.95 25.55 3.20
N ASN A 341 -18.64 25.38 3.29
CA ASN A 341 -18.01 24.05 3.22
C ASN A 341 -18.25 23.26 4.53
N ARG A 342 -18.30 23.93 5.70
CA ARG A 342 -18.60 23.27 7.00
C ARG A 342 -19.97 22.59 7.04
N ALA A 343 -21.01 23.24 6.52
CA ALA A 343 -22.34 22.63 6.44
C ALA A 343 -22.36 21.38 5.53
N SER A 344 -21.68 21.45 4.38
CA SER A 344 -21.57 20.32 3.46
C SER A 344 -20.74 19.15 4.02
N VAL A 345 -19.70 19.43 4.81
CA VAL A 345 -18.90 18.42 5.50
C VAL A 345 -19.75 17.73 6.57
N ARG A 346 -20.45 18.49 7.41
CA ARG A 346 -21.33 17.93 8.45
C ARG A 346 -22.48 17.10 7.86
N GLN A 347 -23.00 17.49 6.70
CA GLN A 347 -24.01 16.70 5.99
C GLN A 347 -23.44 15.38 5.46
N ARG A 348 -22.20 15.37 4.96
CA ARG A 348 -21.49 14.13 4.57
C ARG A 348 -21.24 13.25 5.78
N ASP A 349 -20.71 13.79 6.88
CA ASP A 349 -20.48 13.04 8.12
C ASP A 349 -21.80 12.40 8.65
N LEU A 350 -22.94 13.09 8.50
CA LEU A 350 -24.25 12.53 8.84
C LEU A 350 -24.63 11.34 7.94
N GLN A 351 -24.49 11.49 6.62
CA GLN A 351 -24.80 10.42 5.66
C GLN A 351 -23.89 9.20 5.87
N ASP A 352 -22.61 9.43 6.12
CA ASP A 352 -21.64 8.37 6.43
C ASP A 352 -21.99 7.68 7.75
N PHE A 353 -22.49 8.42 8.75
CA PHE A 353 -22.97 7.82 10.01
C PHE A 353 -24.24 6.97 9.80
N GLU A 354 -25.19 7.45 9.01
CA GLU A 354 -26.39 6.66 8.66
C GLU A 354 -25.99 5.35 7.96
N HIS A 355 -25.05 5.42 7.02
CA HIS A 355 -24.52 4.25 6.34
C HIS A 355 -23.78 3.30 7.31
N LEU A 356 -22.94 3.85 8.21
CA LEU A 356 -22.27 3.08 9.25
C LEU A 356 -23.27 2.31 10.13
N LEU A 357 -24.39 2.92 10.53
CA LEU A 357 -25.41 2.25 11.32
C LEU A 357 -26.02 1.05 10.58
N VAL A 358 -26.26 1.20 9.27
CA VAL A 358 -26.75 0.10 8.41
C VAL A 358 -25.71 -1.03 8.34
N SER A 359 -24.43 -0.71 8.07
CA SER A 359 -23.36 -1.72 8.01
C SER A 359 -23.16 -2.44 9.35
N LEU A 360 -23.25 -1.73 10.48
CA LEU A 360 -23.19 -2.34 11.82
C LEU A 360 -24.35 -3.32 12.04
N ASP A 361 -25.57 -2.98 11.60
CA ASP A 361 -26.72 -3.88 11.72
C ASP A 361 -26.57 -5.12 10.83
N LEU A 362 -26.08 -4.95 9.59
CA LEU A 362 -25.81 -6.07 8.67
C LEU A 362 -24.72 -7.02 9.19
N LEU A 363 -23.71 -6.48 9.86
CA LEU A 363 -22.65 -7.27 10.52
C LEU A 363 -23.09 -7.86 11.87
N GLY A 364 -24.33 -7.63 12.29
CA GLY A 364 -24.91 -8.24 13.48
C GLY A 364 -24.45 -7.61 14.81
N PHE A 365 -24.07 -6.33 14.80
CA PHE A 365 -23.81 -5.59 16.04
C PHE A 365 -25.13 -5.32 16.77
N SER A 366 -25.23 -5.78 18.01
CA SER A 366 -26.40 -5.52 18.84
C SER A 366 -26.50 -4.05 19.26
N SER A 367 -27.71 -3.59 19.61
CA SER A 367 -27.92 -2.23 20.14
C SER A 367 -27.08 -1.95 21.39
N ASP A 368 -26.86 -2.96 22.24
CA ASP A 368 -26.01 -2.86 23.44
C ASP A 368 -24.52 -2.71 23.08
N GLU A 369 -24.03 -3.47 22.10
CA GLU A 369 -22.66 -3.32 21.59
C GLU A 369 -22.43 -1.93 20.99
N LYS A 370 -23.36 -1.46 20.16
CA LYS A 370 -23.31 -0.09 19.58
C LYS A 370 -23.27 0.96 20.70
N ALA A 371 -24.17 0.86 21.68
CA ALA A 371 -24.20 1.77 22.83
C ALA A 371 -22.87 1.81 23.59
N LYS A 372 -22.27 0.64 23.85
CA LYS A 372 -20.95 0.53 24.50
C LYS A 372 -19.84 1.22 23.70
N MET A 373 -19.83 1.05 22.38
CA MET A 373 -18.86 1.74 21.50
C MET A 373 -19.00 3.26 21.60
N TRP A 374 -20.23 3.78 21.51
CA TRP A 374 -20.51 5.21 21.60
C TRP A 374 -20.07 5.79 22.93
N LYS A 375 -20.32 5.10 24.05
CA LYS A 375 -19.89 5.54 25.39
C LYS A 375 -18.37 5.65 25.52
N ILE A 376 -17.61 4.70 24.95
CA ILE A 376 -16.15 4.78 24.94
C ILE A 376 -15.65 5.97 24.12
N LEU A 377 -16.24 6.21 22.94
CA LEU A 377 -15.85 7.35 22.09
C LEU A 377 -16.14 8.69 22.78
N VAL A 378 -17.31 8.85 23.40
CA VAL A 378 -17.63 10.04 24.20
C VAL A 378 -16.72 10.15 25.41
N GLY A 379 -16.42 9.05 26.08
CA GLY A 379 -15.46 9.01 27.19
C GLY A 379 -14.07 9.47 26.78
N ILE A 380 -13.60 9.11 25.58
CA ILE A 380 -12.32 9.57 25.02
C ILE A 380 -12.34 11.09 24.76
N LEU A 381 -13.42 11.61 24.17
CA LEU A 381 -13.56 13.05 23.92
C LEU A 381 -13.55 13.86 25.24
N LEU A 382 -14.30 13.41 26.24
CA LEU A 382 -14.35 14.06 27.55
C LEU A 382 -13.04 13.92 28.33
N LEU A 383 -12.31 12.81 28.14
CA LEU A 383 -10.98 12.62 28.73
C LEU A 383 -10.01 13.68 28.20
N GLY A 384 -10.05 14.00 26.90
CA GLY A 384 -9.21 15.03 26.28
C GLY A 384 -9.46 16.45 26.79
N ASN A 385 -10.66 16.73 27.31
CA ASN A 385 -11.01 18.02 27.88
C ASN A 385 -10.47 18.24 29.31
N ILE A 386 -9.90 17.20 29.95
CA ILE A 386 -9.26 17.38 31.25
C ILE A 386 -8.01 18.25 31.10
N SER A 387 -8.01 19.35 31.84
CA SER A 387 -6.87 20.26 31.99
C SER A 387 -6.14 20.00 33.31
N PHE A 388 -4.89 20.46 33.41
CA PHE A 388 -4.06 20.28 34.59
C PHE A 388 -3.49 21.62 35.05
N GLU A 389 -3.65 21.92 36.33
CA GLU A 389 -3.04 23.09 36.97
C GLU A 389 -1.93 22.67 37.93
N SER A 390 -0.92 23.53 38.10
CA SER A 390 0.17 23.29 39.05
C SER A 390 -0.36 23.26 40.49
N ASN A 391 0.03 22.22 41.23
CA ASN A 391 -0.35 21.98 42.62
C ASN A 391 0.91 21.81 43.48
N GLY A 392 1.59 22.94 43.69
CA GLY A 392 2.88 23.00 44.40
C GLY A 392 4.08 22.85 43.46
N PRO A 393 5.27 22.52 43.98
CA PRO A 393 6.51 22.59 43.20
C PRO A 393 6.69 21.48 42.15
N VAL A 394 5.98 20.35 42.28
CA VAL A 394 6.16 19.17 41.40
C VAL A 394 4.84 18.51 41.00
N GLY A 395 3.73 18.82 41.67
CA GLY A 395 2.45 18.13 41.45
C GLY A 395 1.48 18.89 40.58
N VAL A 396 0.44 18.20 40.12
CA VAL A 396 -0.69 18.79 39.41
C VAL A 396 -2.02 18.50 40.09
N LYS A 397 -3.05 19.21 39.64
CA LYS A 397 -4.45 18.95 39.96
C LYS A 397 -5.28 18.92 38.69
N CYS A 398 -6.19 17.96 38.57
CA CYS A 398 -7.11 17.90 37.45
C CYS A 398 -8.18 18.99 37.55
N VAL A 399 -8.45 19.64 36.43
CA VAL A 399 -9.49 20.65 36.22
C VAL A 399 -10.40 20.20 35.07
N ASP A 400 -11.63 20.70 35.02
CA ASP A 400 -12.61 20.44 33.94
C ASP A 400 -12.99 18.96 33.75
N VAL A 401 -12.88 18.15 34.81
CA VAL A 401 -13.31 16.75 34.78
C VAL A 401 -14.84 16.68 34.69
N HIS A 402 -15.36 16.32 33.53
CA HIS A 402 -16.81 16.18 33.31
C HIS A 402 -17.42 15.13 34.26
N PRO A 403 -18.55 15.41 34.95
CA PRO A 403 -19.16 14.50 35.92
C PRO A 403 -19.54 13.12 35.36
N ALA A 404 -19.89 13.06 34.08
CA ALA A 404 -20.25 11.81 33.40
C ALA A 404 -19.07 10.88 33.09
N LEU A 405 -17.85 11.42 32.97
CA LEU A 405 -16.68 10.67 32.49
C LEU A 405 -16.36 9.41 33.33
N PRO A 406 -16.33 9.46 34.67
CA PRO A 406 -16.08 8.26 35.47
C PRO A 406 -17.14 7.17 35.25
N GLY A 407 -18.39 7.56 35.03
CA GLY A 407 -19.49 6.64 34.71
C GLY A 407 -19.25 5.91 33.40
N LEU A 408 -18.92 6.65 32.33
CA LEU A 408 -18.64 6.13 30.98
C LEU A 408 -17.41 5.19 30.95
N LEU A 409 -16.43 5.42 31.82
CA LEU A 409 -15.24 4.57 31.94
C LEU A 409 -15.42 3.43 32.97
N GLY A 410 -16.54 3.40 33.71
CA GLY A 410 -16.79 2.39 34.74
C GLY A 410 -15.89 2.51 35.98
N VAL A 411 -15.42 3.71 36.30
CA VAL A 411 -14.47 3.98 37.40
C VAL A 411 -15.03 4.96 38.44
N HIS A 412 -14.44 4.96 39.63
CA HIS A 412 -14.81 5.91 40.68
C HIS A 412 -14.24 7.31 40.39
N PRO A 413 -15.02 8.41 40.50
CA PRO A 413 -14.56 9.77 40.19
C PRO A 413 -13.26 10.18 40.89
N ASP A 414 -13.16 9.95 42.20
CA ASP A 414 -11.96 10.32 42.97
C ASP A 414 -10.73 9.48 42.63
N ALA A 415 -10.95 8.22 42.22
CA ALA A 415 -9.87 7.32 41.87
C ALA A 415 -9.27 7.69 40.50
N LEU A 416 -10.10 8.13 39.55
CA LEU A 416 -9.65 8.65 38.25
C LEU A 416 -8.78 9.89 38.43
N LYS A 417 -9.24 10.87 39.22
CA LYS A 417 -8.45 12.08 39.53
C LYS A 417 -7.12 11.72 40.19
N THR A 418 -7.16 10.84 41.20
CA THR A 418 -5.95 10.42 41.91
C THR A 418 -4.92 9.77 40.97
N ALA A 419 -5.37 8.93 40.04
CA ALA A 419 -4.49 8.24 39.09
C ALA A 419 -3.98 9.14 37.96
N LEU A 420 -4.66 10.26 37.67
CA LEU A 420 -4.20 11.29 36.73
C LEU A 420 -3.27 12.31 37.39
N GLU A 421 -3.31 12.46 38.72
CA GLU A 421 -2.46 13.39 39.48
C GLU A 421 -1.22 12.72 40.07
N ARG A 422 -1.25 11.39 40.26
CA ARG A 422 -0.22 10.65 41.02
C ARG A 422 0.01 9.26 40.42
N ARG A 423 1.25 8.77 40.59
CA ARG A 423 1.63 7.38 40.27
C ARG A 423 2.19 6.65 41.48
N SER A 424 1.99 5.35 41.50
CA SER A 424 2.59 4.43 42.45
C SER A 424 3.95 3.95 41.92
N VAL A 425 4.97 4.05 42.75
CA VAL A 425 6.34 3.61 42.44
C VAL A 425 6.73 2.54 43.45
N ARG A 426 7.11 1.36 42.95
CA ARG A 426 7.62 0.28 43.79
C ARG A 426 9.14 0.37 43.87
N ALA A 427 9.66 0.73 45.04
CA ALA A 427 11.09 0.90 45.26
C ALA A 427 11.81 -0.45 45.48
N GLY A 428 12.27 -1.10 44.41
CA GLY A 428 13.20 -2.25 44.45
C GLY A 428 12.81 -3.37 45.44
N ARG A 429 13.81 -4.02 46.08
CA ARG A 429 13.67 -5.17 47.02
C ARG A 429 12.74 -4.95 48.24
N ARG A 430 12.06 -3.81 48.37
CA ARG A 430 11.12 -3.54 49.47
C ARG A 430 9.68 -3.64 48.96
N THR A 431 8.79 -4.16 49.81
CA THR A 431 7.33 -4.23 49.59
C THR A 431 6.63 -2.87 49.71
N SER A 432 7.35 -1.78 50.02
CA SER A 432 6.77 -0.45 50.15
C SER A 432 6.48 0.19 48.80
N VAL A 433 5.22 0.58 48.57
CA VAL A 433 4.77 1.37 47.42
C VAL A 433 4.74 2.84 47.84
N SER A 434 5.50 3.69 47.15
CA SER A 434 5.48 5.14 47.35
C SER A 434 4.59 5.81 46.30
N ILE A 435 3.72 6.71 46.72
CA ILE A 435 2.89 7.52 45.81
C ILE A 435 3.64 8.82 45.51
N VAL A 436 3.85 9.10 44.23
CA VAL A 436 4.61 10.26 43.75
C VAL A 436 3.67 11.12 42.90
N PRO A 437 3.61 12.45 43.14
CA PRO A 437 2.84 13.34 42.29
C PRO A 437 3.43 13.38 40.87
N LEU A 438 2.57 13.50 39.87
CA LEU A 438 2.97 13.70 38.47
C LEU A 438 3.23 15.18 38.22
N SER A 439 4.24 15.45 37.40
CA SER A 439 4.45 16.75 36.76
C SER A 439 3.42 17.01 35.66
N LEU A 440 3.31 18.26 35.19
CA LEU A 440 2.37 18.64 34.13
C LEU A 440 2.52 17.81 32.84
N PRO A 441 3.72 17.68 32.24
CA PRO A 441 3.89 16.85 31.05
C PRO A 441 3.59 15.37 31.30
N GLU A 442 3.92 14.84 32.49
CA GLU A 442 3.63 13.44 32.83
C GLU A 442 2.13 13.18 32.98
N ALA A 443 1.36 14.15 33.47
CA ALA A 443 -0.08 14.04 33.64
C ALA A 443 -0.83 14.12 32.30
N GLU A 444 -0.42 15.05 31.42
CA GLU A 444 -0.94 15.16 30.06
C GLU A 444 -0.65 13.89 29.25
N ALA A 445 0.59 13.40 29.29
CA ALA A 445 0.96 12.13 28.67
C ALA A 445 0.18 10.94 29.23
N SER A 446 -0.16 10.96 30.54
CA SER A 446 -0.97 9.93 31.19
C SER A 446 -2.41 9.91 30.68
N ARG A 447 -3.05 11.08 30.58
CA ARG A 447 -4.39 11.28 29.99
C ARG A 447 -4.41 10.78 28.55
N ASP A 448 -3.46 11.24 27.74
CA ASP A 448 -3.36 10.94 26.32
C ASP A 448 -3.04 9.46 26.07
N GLY A 449 -2.19 8.86 26.90
CA GLY A 449 -1.90 7.42 26.87
C GLY A 449 -3.14 6.56 27.16
N LEU A 450 -4.01 6.98 28.09
CA LEU A 450 -5.27 6.29 28.35
C LEU A 450 -6.25 6.41 27.17
N ALA A 451 -6.39 7.60 26.58
CA ALA A 451 -7.21 7.82 25.39
C ALA A 451 -6.78 6.89 24.24
N LYS A 452 -5.48 6.88 23.93
CA LYS A 452 -4.88 6.04 22.88
C LYS A 452 -5.09 4.56 23.14
N ALA A 453 -4.89 4.10 24.38
CA ALA A 453 -5.08 2.71 24.76
C ALA A 453 -6.54 2.25 24.58
N LEU A 454 -7.50 3.07 25.04
CA LEU A 454 -8.94 2.78 24.88
C LEU A 454 -9.34 2.72 23.41
N TYR A 455 -8.92 3.69 22.60
CA TYR A 455 -9.25 3.72 21.18
C TYR A 455 -8.63 2.55 20.42
N ALA A 456 -7.34 2.28 20.63
CA ALA A 456 -6.66 1.17 19.96
C ALA A 456 -7.29 -0.18 20.33
N SER A 457 -7.64 -0.38 21.61
CA SER A 457 -8.33 -1.60 22.06
C SER A 457 -9.76 -1.69 21.53
N LEU A 458 -10.47 -0.57 21.39
CA LEU A 458 -11.79 -0.52 20.74
C LEU A 458 -11.68 -0.93 19.27
N PHE A 459 -10.67 -0.43 18.55
CA PHE A 459 -10.41 -0.81 17.16
C PHE A 459 -10.07 -2.30 17.03
N ASP A 460 -9.18 -2.82 17.89
CA ASP A 460 -8.89 -4.26 17.98
C ASP A 460 -10.17 -5.09 18.16
N TRP A 461 -11.02 -4.69 19.12
CA TRP A 461 -12.29 -5.37 19.41
C TRP A 461 -13.26 -5.28 18.23
N LEU A 462 -13.33 -4.13 17.54
CA LEU A 462 -14.18 -3.94 16.38
C LEU A 462 -13.78 -4.86 15.24
N VAL A 463 -12.48 -4.96 14.94
CA VAL A 463 -11.96 -5.88 13.92
C VAL A 463 -12.26 -7.33 14.29
N GLU A 464 -12.17 -7.70 15.57
CA GLU A 464 -12.56 -9.03 16.06
C GLU A 464 -14.06 -9.31 15.84
N ARG A 465 -14.94 -8.34 16.12
CA ARG A 465 -16.39 -8.49 15.87
C ARG A 465 -16.70 -8.64 14.38
N VAL A 466 -16.03 -7.87 13.52
CA VAL A 466 -16.08 -8.01 12.06
C VAL A 466 -15.63 -9.40 11.62
N ASN A 467 -14.55 -9.92 12.20
CA ASN A 467 -14.05 -11.28 11.91
C ASN A 467 -15.03 -12.36 12.34
N ILE A 468 -15.73 -12.18 13.46
CA ILE A 468 -16.79 -13.11 13.89
C ILE A 468 -17.96 -13.08 12.90
N ALA A 469 -18.37 -11.91 12.42
CA ALA A 469 -19.47 -11.75 11.48
C ALA A 469 -19.19 -12.37 10.10
N THR A 470 -17.93 -12.36 9.68
CA THR A 470 -17.51 -12.80 8.34
C THR A 470 -16.93 -14.22 8.30
N ASN A 471 -16.86 -14.94 9.43
CA ASN A 471 -16.26 -16.27 9.48
C ASN A 471 -17.29 -17.38 9.77
N LEU A 472 -17.70 -18.15 8.75
CA LEU A 472 -18.66 -19.26 8.92
C LEU A 472 -18.05 -20.51 9.59
N SER A 473 -16.72 -20.63 9.65
CA SER A 473 -16.04 -21.82 10.18
C SER A 473 -16.19 -22.00 11.69
N VAL A 474 -16.37 -20.91 12.44
CA VAL A 474 -16.55 -20.94 13.90
C VAL A 474 -17.94 -21.42 14.29
N SER A 475 -18.95 -21.14 13.47
CA SER A 475 -20.36 -21.45 13.76
C SER A 475 -20.72 -22.93 13.58
N HIS A 476 -19.86 -23.76 12.96
CA HIS A 476 -20.18 -25.16 12.61
C HIS A 476 -19.24 -26.23 13.18
N GLY A 477 -18.43 -25.93 14.21
CA GLY A 477 -17.70 -26.94 15.00
C GLY A 477 -16.82 -27.92 14.21
N GLY A 478 -16.47 -27.59 12.97
CA GLY A 478 -15.72 -28.44 12.06
C GLY A 478 -14.22 -28.26 12.27
N LYS A 479 -13.51 -29.36 12.52
CA LYS A 479 -12.03 -29.39 12.50
C LYS A 479 -11.50 -28.66 11.26
N ASP A 480 -10.54 -27.75 11.44
CA ASP A 480 -9.78 -27.05 10.38
C ASP A 480 -9.44 -28.02 9.24
N LYS A 481 -10.27 -28.03 8.19
CA LYS A 481 -9.87 -28.59 6.90
C LYS A 481 -9.00 -27.52 6.27
N SER A 482 -7.81 -27.90 5.81
CA SER A 482 -6.89 -26.98 5.14
C SER A 482 -7.59 -26.25 3.98
N THR A 483 -7.94 -24.99 4.20
CA THR A 483 -8.46 -24.08 3.17
C THR A 483 -7.28 -23.37 2.50
N LEU A 484 -7.35 -23.20 1.19
CA LEU A 484 -6.54 -22.18 0.53
C LEU A 484 -7.22 -20.83 0.72
N PHE A 485 -6.45 -19.76 0.60
CA PHE A 485 -6.97 -18.41 0.74
C PHE A 485 -6.43 -17.49 -0.35
N ILE A 486 -7.18 -16.41 -0.59
CA ILE A 486 -6.67 -15.24 -1.32
C ILE A 486 -6.53 -14.10 -0.31
N GLY A 487 -5.33 -13.58 -0.15
CA GLY A 487 -5.02 -12.40 0.66
C GLY A 487 -5.08 -11.12 -0.18
N ILE A 488 -5.60 -10.04 0.38
CA ILE A 488 -5.57 -8.71 -0.23
C ILE A 488 -4.92 -7.78 0.77
N LEU A 489 -3.73 -7.28 0.43
CA LEU A 489 -2.97 -6.35 1.26
C LEU A 489 -3.19 -4.93 0.74
N ASP A 490 -3.77 -4.09 1.60
CA ASP A 490 -3.87 -2.64 1.45
C ASP A 490 -3.01 -2.01 2.55
N VAL A 491 -1.84 -1.50 2.16
CA VAL A 491 -0.83 -0.94 3.06
C VAL A 491 -0.46 0.47 2.61
N PHE A 492 -0.01 1.26 3.57
CA PHE A 492 0.57 2.58 3.34
C PHE A 492 1.69 2.51 2.29
N GLY A 493 1.67 3.43 1.34
CA GLY A 493 2.83 3.66 0.48
C GLY A 493 3.97 4.30 1.26
N PHE A 494 5.13 4.39 0.63
CA PHE A 494 6.24 5.19 1.13
C PHE A 494 5.79 6.64 1.32
N GLU A 495 6.09 7.25 2.47
CA GLU A 495 5.64 8.61 2.82
C GLU A 495 6.85 9.51 3.10
N VAL A 496 6.90 10.64 2.38
CA VAL A 496 7.82 11.75 2.65
C VAL A 496 7.01 13.02 2.88
N LEU A 497 7.08 13.53 4.10
CA LEU A 497 6.41 14.75 4.57
C LEU A 497 7.45 15.84 4.84
N GLN A 498 6.96 17.07 5.10
CA GLN A 498 7.83 18.18 5.53
C GLN A 498 8.52 17.87 6.86
N THR A 499 7.78 17.27 7.80
CA THR A 499 8.29 16.75 9.07
C THR A 499 7.99 15.25 9.13
N ASN A 500 9.04 14.42 9.20
CA ASN A 500 8.92 12.97 9.32
C ASN A 500 9.29 12.54 10.74
N SER A 501 8.41 11.78 11.39
CA SER A 501 8.59 11.35 12.78
C SER A 501 8.56 9.81 12.88
N PHE A 502 8.33 9.30 14.09
CA PHE A 502 8.28 7.86 14.39
C PHE A 502 7.36 7.07 13.46
N GLU A 503 6.20 7.63 13.13
CA GLU A 503 5.19 7.00 12.30
C GLU A 503 5.71 6.80 10.86
N GLN A 504 6.27 7.83 10.24
CA GLN A 504 6.90 7.73 8.91
C GLN A 504 8.08 6.77 8.93
N LEU A 505 8.89 6.75 9.99
CA LEU A 505 10.00 5.80 10.13
C LEU A 505 9.49 4.35 10.09
N CYS A 506 8.39 4.06 10.79
CA CYS A 506 7.76 2.73 10.77
C CYS A 506 7.17 2.40 9.39
N ILE A 507 6.46 3.34 8.77
CA ILE A 507 5.85 3.18 7.44
C ILE A 507 6.92 2.92 6.37
N ASN A 508 7.99 3.71 6.36
CA ASN A 508 9.06 3.60 5.38
C ASN A 508 9.88 2.33 5.59
N TYR A 509 10.13 1.90 6.84
CA TYR A 509 10.70 0.58 7.13
C TYR A 509 9.82 -0.59 6.64
N ALA A 510 8.49 -0.50 6.79
CA ALA A 510 7.58 -1.50 6.20
C ALA A 510 7.70 -1.55 4.68
N ASN A 511 7.74 -0.39 4.02
CA ASN A 511 7.92 -0.33 2.57
C ASN A 511 9.29 -0.86 2.14
N GLU A 512 10.36 -0.63 2.91
CA GLU A 512 11.68 -1.22 2.68
C GLU A 512 11.63 -2.75 2.65
N LYS A 513 10.98 -3.37 3.65
CA LYS A 513 10.80 -4.84 3.72
C LYS A 513 9.91 -5.37 2.60
N LEU A 514 8.83 -4.68 2.26
CA LEU A 514 7.94 -5.06 1.16
C LEU A 514 8.64 -4.94 -0.20
N GLN A 515 9.50 -3.93 -0.37
CA GLN A 515 10.31 -3.75 -1.58
C GLN A 515 11.34 -4.87 -1.73
N SER A 516 12.05 -5.22 -0.66
CA SER A 516 13.00 -6.36 -0.67
C SER A 516 12.35 -7.67 -1.14
N MET A 517 11.14 -7.93 -0.65
CA MET A 517 10.34 -9.08 -1.08
C MET A 517 9.88 -8.96 -2.54
N PHE A 518 9.49 -7.75 -2.97
CA PHE A 518 9.10 -7.49 -4.35
C PHE A 518 10.27 -7.74 -5.31
N ASP A 519 11.46 -7.22 -5.01
CA ASP A 519 12.66 -7.39 -5.85
C ASP A 519 13.00 -8.87 -6.04
N THR A 520 12.95 -9.64 -4.94
CA THR A 520 13.13 -11.10 -4.97
C THR A 520 12.10 -11.77 -5.88
N CYS A 521 10.83 -11.39 -5.77
CA CYS A 521 9.74 -11.97 -6.55
C CYS A 521 9.85 -11.65 -8.05
N ILE A 522 10.15 -10.40 -8.40
CA ILE A 522 10.32 -9.97 -9.80
C ILE A 522 11.49 -10.71 -10.44
N PHE A 523 12.57 -10.88 -9.71
CA PHE A 523 13.74 -11.60 -10.19
C PHE A 523 13.46 -13.09 -10.44
N ASP A 524 12.77 -13.76 -9.52
CA ASP A 524 12.38 -15.16 -9.69
C ASP A 524 11.40 -15.34 -10.87
N LEU A 525 10.48 -14.39 -11.07
CA LEU A 525 9.56 -14.40 -12.20
C LEU A 525 10.27 -14.22 -13.55
N GLU A 526 11.21 -13.29 -13.61
CA GLU A 526 12.01 -13.03 -14.81
C GLU A 526 12.86 -14.25 -15.18
N ARG A 527 13.49 -14.88 -14.18
CA ARG A 527 14.22 -16.15 -14.37
C ARG A 527 13.32 -17.26 -14.89
N ALA A 528 12.13 -17.43 -14.30
CA ALA A 528 11.17 -18.43 -14.75
C ALA A 528 10.73 -18.18 -16.21
N THR A 529 10.58 -16.91 -16.61
CA THR A 529 10.21 -16.54 -17.99
C THR A 529 11.32 -16.90 -18.99
N LEU A 530 12.57 -16.61 -18.67
CA LEU A 530 13.72 -16.95 -19.52
C LEU A 530 13.92 -18.47 -19.60
N GLN A 531 13.81 -19.18 -18.47
CA GLN A 531 13.93 -20.64 -18.41
C GLN A 531 12.82 -21.35 -19.18
N ALA A 532 11.59 -20.82 -19.18
CA ALA A 532 10.50 -21.38 -19.97
C ALA A 532 10.75 -21.32 -21.49
N GLU A 533 11.67 -20.46 -21.92
CA GLU A 533 12.10 -20.29 -23.30
C GLU A 533 13.48 -20.91 -23.57
N ASP A 534 14.01 -21.72 -22.65
CA ASP A 534 15.34 -22.33 -22.73
C ASP A 534 16.48 -21.29 -22.86
N VAL A 535 16.29 -20.08 -22.33
CA VAL A 535 17.31 -19.01 -22.30
C VAL A 535 17.97 -18.97 -20.92
N GLU A 536 19.30 -19.07 -20.90
CA GLU A 536 20.05 -18.89 -19.65
C GLU A 536 19.93 -17.44 -19.16
N PRO A 537 19.52 -17.22 -17.89
CA PRO A 537 19.39 -15.87 -17.36
C PRO A 537 20.77 -15.24 -17.19
N PRO A 538 20.95 -13.96 -17.58
CA PRO A 538 22.21 -13.27 -17.37
C PRO A 538 22.49 -13.04 -15.89
N ALA A 539 23.76 -12.79 -15.55
CA ALA A 539 24.16 -12.41 -14.21
C ALA A 539 23.69 -10.98 -13.90
N LEU A 540 22.48 -10.85 -13.36
CA LEU A 540 21.93 -9.57 -12.94
C LEU A 540 22.62 -9.10 -11.64
N SER A 541 23.14 -7.88 -11.64
CA SER A 541 23.65 -7.21 -10.44
C SER A 541 22.64 -6.14 -10.02
N PHE A 542 21.96 -6.38 -8.90
CA PHE A 542 21.03 -5.40 -8.33
C PHE A 542 21.59 -4.87 -7.00
N GLU A 543 21.35 -3.59 -6.75
CA GLU A 543 21.53 -3.01 -5.42
C GLU A 543 20.30 -3.37 -4.60
N ASP A 544 20.45 -4.35 -3.72
CA ASP A 544 19.42 -4.65 -2.73
C ASP A 544 19.39 -3.59 -1.63
N ASN A 545 18.34 -3.65 -0.81
CA ASN A 545 18.19 -2.82 0.37
C ASN A 545 18.40 -3.62 1.68
N ALA A 546 19.05 -4.78 1.60
CA ALA A 546 19.29 -5.63 2.75
C ALA A 546 20.23 -4.95 3.76
N ASP A 547 21.17 -4.14 3.29
CA ASP A 547 22.09 -3.34 4.11
C ASP A 547 21.33 -2.34 5.00
N LEU A 548 20.35 -1.62 4.44
CA LEU A 548 19.50 -0.70 5.17
C LEU A 548 18.54 -1.43 6.12
N ILE A 549 17.92 -2.53 5.66
CA ILE A 549 17.07 -3.36 6.52
C ILE A 549 17.87 -3.83 7.74
N HIS A 550 19.12 -4.26 7.55
CA HIS A 550 20.01 -4.66 8.62
C HIS A 550 20.34 -3.48 9.54
N LEU A 551 20.61 -2.28 9.00
CA LEU A 551 20.81 -1.07 9.81
C LEU A 551 19.61 -0.76 10.71
N LEU A 552 18.38 -0.93 10.22
CA LEU A 552 17.18 -0.60 10.97
C LEU A 552 16.83 -1.66 12.03
N ASP A 553 17.03 -2.94 11.73
CA ASP A 553 16.37 -4.05 12.43
C ASP A 553 17.32 -5.07 13.10
N SER A 554 18.61 -5.09 12.71
CA SER A 554 19.55 -6.11 13.21
C SER A 554 19.87 -5.99 14.70
N ARG A 555 20.33 -7.09 15.29
CA ARG A 555 20.86 -7.11 16.66
C ARG A 555 22.38 -7.28 16.66
N PRO A 556 23.13 -6.64 17.58
CA PRO A 556 22.66 -5.81 18.70
C PRO A 556 22.55 -4.31 18.39
N ASN A 557 22.78 -3.87 17.16
CA ASN A 557 23.08 -2.47 16.85
C ASN A 557 22.01 -1.75 16.01
N GLY A 558 20.87 -2.38 15.70
CA GLY A 558 19.85 -1.80 14.85
C GLY A 558 19.17 -0.57 15.46
N LEU A 559 18.77 0.38 14.60
CA LEU A 559 18.12 1.63 15.01
C LEU A 559 16.91 1.40 15.94
N PHE A 560 16.00 0.49 15.57
CA PHE A 560 14.82 0.20 16.40
C PHE A 560 15.19 -0.40 17.76
N GLN A 561 16.26 -1.19 17.84
CA GLN A 561 16.72 -1.74 19.11
C GLN A 561 17.21 -0.62 20.04
N LEU A 562 18.00 0.32 19.53
CA LEU A 562 18.45 1.47 20.33
C LEU A 562 17.26 2.29 20.84
N LEU A 563 16.24 2.47 20.00
CA LEU A 563 15.02 3.17 20.38
C LEU A 563 14.23 2.41 21.46
N ASP A 564 14.16 1.08 21.35
CA ASP A 564 13.52 0.21 22.34
C ASP A 564 14.27 0.24 23.69
N GLU A 565 15.60 0.25 23.65
CA GLU A 565 16.46 0.33 24.84
C GLU A 565 16.28 1.68 25.55
N GLN A 566 16.26 2.79 24.83
CA GLN A 566 15.99 4.10 25.43
C GLN A 566 14.57 4.18 26.02
N GLY A 567 13.55 3.65 25.33
CA GLY A 567 12.19 3.60 25.87
C GLY A 567 12.09 2.78 27.16
N ALA A 568 12.82 1.66 27.25
CA ALA A 568 12.85 0.80 28.42
C ALA A 568 13.47 1.46 29.67
N LEU A 569 14.26 2.54 29.51
CA LEU A 569 14.85 3.30 30.61
C LEU A 569 13.85 4.26 31.30
N GLY A 570 12.65 4.44 30.74
CA GLY A 570 11.62 5.32 31.29
C GLY A 570 12.13 6.76 31.44
N ALA A 571 12.02 7.34 32.63
CA ALA A 571 12.46 8.72 32.91
C ALA A 571 13.99 8.97 32.73
N ARG A 572 14.79 7.92 32.47
CA ARG A 572 16.22 8.04 32.17
C ARG A 572 16.54 7.90 30.68
N GLY A 573 15.58 7.46 29.86
CA GLY A 573 15.71 7.44 28.41
C GLY A 573 15.47 8.84 27.85
N SER A 574 16.18 9.18 26.77
CA SER A 574 15.95 10.45 26.08
C SER A 574 16.30 10.33 24.60
N ASP A 575 15.70 11.22 23.79
CA ASP A 575 15.98 11.28 22.35
C ASP A 575 17.44 11.67 22.07
N GLU A 576 18.06 12.48 22.93
CA GLU A 576 19.47 12.84 22.81
C GLU A 576 20.38 11.62 23.02
N ASN A 577 20.09 10.77 24.00
CA ASN A 577 20.87 9.56 24.24
C ASN A 577 20.66 8.53 23.14
N PHE A 578 19.47 8.46 22.55
CA PHE A 578 19.22 7.69 21.33
C PHE A 578 20.11 8.19 20.18
N PHE A 579 20.10 9.50 19.92
CA PHE A 579 20.87 10.12 18.84
C PHE A 579 22.40 9.94 19.03
N LEU A 580 22.90 10.13 20.25
CA LEU A 580 24.31 9.87 20.60
C LEU A 580 24.67 8.40 20.42
N GLY A 581 23.74 7.48 20.71
CA GLY A 581 23.91 6.05 20.45
C GLY A 581 24.10 5.74 18.97
N LEU A 582 23.24 6.31 18.10
CA LEU A 582 23.38 6.19 16.64
C LEU A 582 24.73 6.71 16.17
N GLN A 583 25.14 7.88 16.66
CA GLN A 583 26.42 8.49 16.30
C GLN A 583 27.61 7.61 16.72
N SER A 584 27.55 7.01 17.90
CA SER A 584 28.62 6.13 18.40
C SER A 584 28.77 4.85 17.60
N ILE A 585 27.68 4.33 17.02
CA ILE A 585 27.67 3.04 16.29
C ILE A 585 28.02 3.25 14.81
N TYR A 586 27.39 4.21 14.15
CA TYR A 586 27.47 4.36 12.70
C TYR A 586 28.46 5.45 12.23
N GLY A 587 28.85 6.38 13.11
CA GLY A 587 29.80 7.44 12.80
C GLY A 587 29.33 8.39 11.67
N GLU A 588 30.27 9.10 11.05
CA GLU A 588 30.02 10.04 9.93
C GLU A 588 30.23 9.38 8.55
N SER A 589 30.56 8.08 8.49
CA SER A 589 31.00 7.39 7.26
C SER A 589 29.98 6.38 6.71
N ASN A 590 28.77 6.30 7.27
CA ASN A 590 27.74 5.41 6.78
C ASN A 590 27.01 6.02 5.57
N SER A 591 26.92 5.28 4.46
CA SER A 591 26.26 5.75 3.23
C SER A 591 24.73 5.78 3.30
N ARG A 592 24.12 5.05 4.25
CA ARG A 592 22.68 4.91 4.42
C ARG A 592 22.10 5.77 5.54
N LEU A 593 22.92 6.26 6.46
CA LEU A 593 22.50 7.07 7.62
C LEU A 593 23.40 8.29 7.77
N ILE A 594 22.81 9.48 7.59
CA ILE A 594 23.49 10.76 7.72
C ILE A 594 22.94 11.48 8.95
N LEU A 595 23.83 11.89 9.86
CA LEU A 595 23.44 12.51 11.14
C LEU A 595 23.72 14.03 11.11
N SER A 596 22.72 14.84 11.46
CA SER A 596 22.86 16.29 11.61
C SER A 596 22.78 16.71 13.08
N LYS A 597 23.90 17.22 13.60
CA LYS A 597 24.03 17.63 15.01
C LYS A 597 23.34 18.96 15.34
N PHE A 598 23.15 19.82 14.34
CA PHE A 598 22.64 21.18 14.55
C PHE A 598 21.15 21.20 14.90
N ASP A 599 20.38 20.34 14.25
CA ASP A 599 18.92 20.26 14.36
C ASP A 599 18.43 18.95 15.00
N GLN A 600 19.33 18.08 15.48
CA GLN A 600 19.01 16.76 16.02
C GLN A 600 18.16 15.91 15.06
N THR A 601 18.52 15.95 13.77
CA THR A 601 17.84 15.16 12.74
C THR A 601 18.78 14.09 12.18
N PHE A 602 18.19 13.03 11.67
CA PHE A 602 18.93 12.01 10.92
C PHE A 602 18.22 11.75 9.59
N GLU A 603 19.00 11.54 8.56
CA GLU A 603 18.52 11.22 7.22
C GLU A 603 18.87 9.77 6.90
N ILE A 604 17.88 9.03 6.40
CA ILE A 604 18.05 7.66 5.94
C ILE A 604 17.92 7.63 4.42
N VAL A 605 18.87 7.00 3.74
CA VAL A 605 18.84 6.81 2.28
C VAL A 605 18.11 5.51 1.94
N HIS A 606 16.78 5.61 1.82
CA HIS A 606 15.88 4.51 1.46
C HIS A 606 15.98 4.15 -0.04
N PHE A 607 15.38 3.02 -0.44
CA PHE A 607 15.27 2.65 -1.87
C PHE A 607 14.53 3.72 -2.71
N ALA A 608 13.61 4.46 -2.09
CA ALA A 608 12.82 5.51 -2.74
C ALA A 608 13.51 6.89 -2.72
N GLY A 609 14.65 7.02 -2.03
CA GLY A 609 15.40 8.28 -1.86
C GLY A 609 15.66 8.64 -0.39
N PRO A 610 16.40 9.75 -0.15
CA PRO A 610 16.71 10.23 1.19
C PRO A 610 15.47 10.78 1.90
N VAL A 611 15.31 10.43 3.19
CA VAL A 611 14.24 10.95 4.05
C VAL A 611 14.83 11.44 5.36
N LYS A 612 14.57 12.71 5.68
CA LYS A 612 15.00 13.37 6.91
C LYS A 612 13.96 13.19 8.03
N TYR A 613 14.39 12.65 9.16
CA TYR A 613 13.58 12.41 10.36
C TYR A 613 14.01 13.29 11.52
N GLU A 614 13.02 13.70 12.32
CA GLU A 614 13.24 14.41 13.59
C GLU A 614 13.48 13.40 14.72
N ALA A 615 14.59 13.58 15.45
CA ALA A 615 14.86 12.75 16.64
C ALA A 615 13.93 13.06 17.83
N PRO A 616 13.58 14.32 18.13
CA PRO A 616 12.72 14.65 19.26
C PRO A 616 11.37 13.93 19.23
N GLY A 617 10.98 13.35 20.35
CA GLY A 617 9.72 12.63 20.53
C GLY A 617 9.71 11.17 20.06
N LEU A 618 10.78 10.66 19.44
CA LEU A 618 10.84 9.25 18.99
C LEU A 618 10.73 8.27 20.16
N VAL A 619 11.49 8.48 21.24
CA VAL A 619 11.54 7.58 22.40
C VAL A 619 10.20 7.54 23.11
N SER A 620 9.55 8.70 23.27
CA SER A 620 8.25 8.80 23.94
C SER A 620 7.15 8.13 23.10
N LYS A 621 7.12 8.38 21.79
CA LYS A 621 6.19 7.73 20.84
C LYS A 621 6.40 6.21 20.78
N ASN A 622 7.64 5.74 20.80
CA ASN A 622 7.94 4.31 20.80
C ASN A 622 7.58 3.62 22.12
N SER A 623 7.57 4.35 23.23
CA SER A 623 7.25 3.79 24.55
C SER A 623 5.75 3.56 24.77
N ASP A 624 4.88 4.35 24.10
CA ASP A 624 3.40 4.30 24.13
C ASP A 624 2.83 3.88 25.51
N HIS A 625 3.36 4.53 26.55
CA HIS A 625 3.27 4.04 27.91
C HIS A 625 1.95 4.44 28.58
N LEU A 626 1.00 3.51 28.63
CA LEU A 626 -0.13 3.63 29.57
C LEU A 626 0.36 3.42 31.01
N GLN A 627 0.17 4.42 31.86
CA GLN A 627 0.57 4.31 33.27
C GLN A 627 -0.11 3.10 33.94
N PRO A 628 0.66 2.25 34.67
CA PRO A 628 0.12 1.02 35.27
C PRO A 628 -1.04 1.25 36.24
N ASP A 629 -1.03 2.37 36.95
CA ASP A 629 -2.08 2.73 37.91
C ASP A 629 -3.41 3.04 37.21
N LEU A 630 -3.37 3.81 36.11
CA LEU A 630 -4.55 4.06 35.27
C LEU A 630 -5.07 2.77 34.63
N ARG A 631 -4.17 1.93 34.13
CA ARG A 631 -4.56 0.63 33.59
C ARG A 631 -5.25 -0.22 34.65
N SER A 632 -4.67 -0.31 35.83
CA SER A 632 -5.22 -1.10 36.94
C SER A 632 -6.55 -0.53 37.41
N LEU A 633 -6.70 0.80 37.44
CA LEU A 633 -7.96 1.46 37.78
C LEU A 633 -9.11 1.02 36.86
N ILE A 634 -8.87 0.95 35.55
CA ILE A 634 -9.88 0.51 34.57
C ILE A 634 -10.10 -1.00 34.68
N VAL A 635 -9.03 -1.80 34.74
CA VAL A 635 -9.11 -3.27 34.72
C VAL A 635 -9.69 -3.85 36.02
N ASP A 636 -9.38 -3.26 37.17
CA ASP A 636 -9.87 -3.67 38.49
C ASP A 636 -11.13 -2.90 38.93
N GLY A 637 -11.57 -1.94 38.10
CA GLY A 637 -12.76 -1.14 38.34
C GLY A 637 -14.00 -2.01 38.56
N LYS A 638 -14.76 -1.70 39.62
CA LYS A 638 -16.01 -2.40 39.99
C LYS A 638 -17.27 -1.66 39.54
N GLY A 639 -17.15 -0.72 38.59
CA GLY A 639 -18.29 0.02 38.06
C GLY A 639 -19.28 -0.89 37.31
N HIS A 640 -20.51 -0.39 37.14
CA HIS A 640 -21.56 -1.09 36.41
C HIS A 640 -21.26 -1.22 34.90
N GLU A 641 -20.41 -0.36 34.35
CA GLU A 641 -19.96 -0.41 32.97
C GLU A 641 -18.66 -1.24 32.85
N ASP A 642 -18.73 -2.42 32.21
CA ASP A 642 -17.61 -3.37 32.08
C ASP A 642 -16.84 -3.21 30.76
N PHE A 643 -17.28 -2.33 29.85
CA PHE A 643 -16.72 -2.38 28.49
C PHE A 643 -15.28 -1.86 28.42
N ALA A 644 -14.96 -0.71 29.03
CA ALA A 644 -13.58 -0.21 29.14
C ALA A 644 -12.64 -1.23 29.81
N ARG A 645 -13.14 -1.91 30.85
CA ARG A 645 -12.45 -3.02 31.53
C ARG A 645 -12.21 -4.22 30.62
N THR A 646 -13.18 -4.57 29.78
CA THR A 646 -13.06 -5.64 28.79
C THR A 646 -12.02 -5.30 27.72
N LEU A 647 -12.00 -4.06 27.25
CA LEU A 647 -11.04 -3.58 26.23
C LEU A 647 -9.59 -3.64 26.72
N LEU A 648 -9.30 -3.20 27.95
CA LEU A 648 -7.91 -3.12 28.46
C LEU A 648 -7.37 -4.41 29.11
N LYS A 649 -8.21 -5.43 29.27
CA LYS A 649 -7.78 -6.76 29.73
C LYS A 649 -6.88 -7.41 28.67
N PRO A 650 -5.74 -8.02 29.06
CA PRO A 650 -4.90 -8.76 28.11
C PRO A 650 -5.71 -9.88 27.46
N ASN A 651 -5.89 -9.81 26.15
CA ASN A 651 -6.56 -10.86 25.40
C ASN A 651 -5.55 -12.00 25.15
N GLU A 652 -5.81 -13.20 25.69
CA GLU A 652 -4.83 -14.31 25.72
C GLU A 652 -4.53 -14.91 24.33
N ALA A 653 -5.33 -14.60 23.30
CA ALA A 653 -5.05 -14.90 21.90
C ALA A 653 -5.94 -14.08 20.95
N PRO A 654 -5.59 -12.84 20.57
CA PRO A 654 -6.41 -12.07 19.64
C PRO A 654 -6.47 -12.80 18.29
N HIS A 655 -7.67 -13.06 17.74
CA HIS A 655 -7.79 -13.61 16.38
C HIS A 655 -7.48 -12.55 15.32
N THR A 656 -7.36 -11.28 15.73
CA THR A 656 -6.75 -10.16 15.00
C THR A 656 -5.23 -10.24 14.86
N ARG A 657 -4.56 -11.17 15.56
CA ARG A 657 -3.10 -11.38 15.48
C ARG A 657 -2.76 -12.62 14.67
N PHE A 658 -1.70 -12.51 13.88
CA PHE A 658 -1.15 -13.58 13.08
C PHE A 658 -0.72 -14.76 13.96
N LYS A 659 -1.33 -15.94 13.76
CA LYS A 659 -0.73 -17.21 14.20
C LYS A 659 0.16 -17.71 13.09
N VAL A 660 1.47 -17.59 13.26
CA VAL A 660 2.46 -18.19 12.36
C VAL A 660 2.23 -19.71 12.38
N THR A 661 1.91 -20.28 11.23
CA THR A 661 1.78 -21.74 11.09
C THR A 661 3.18 -22.34 10.91
N ALA A 662 3.38 -23.59 11.32
CA ALA A 662 4.65 -24.29 11.12
C ALA A 662 5.11 -24.29 9.64
N ARG A 663 4.17 -24.22 8.69
CA ARG A 663 4.44 -24.19 7.25
C ARG A 663 4.89 -22.81 6.75
N SER A 664 4.37 -21.73 7.32
CA SER A 664 4.79 -20.36 6.99
C SER A 664 6.11 -19.99 7.67
N ALA A 665 6.40 -20.56 8.83
CA ALA A 665 7.72 -20.45 9.48
C ALA A 665 8.83 -21.11 8.63
N ALA A 666 8.59 -22.32 8.13
CA ALA A 666 9.57 -23.03 7.29
C ALA A 666 9.83 -22.34 5.94
N ALA A 667 8.83 -21.66 5.36
CA ALA A 667 9.01 -20.89 4.13
C ALA A 667 9.85 -19.61 4.35
N ALA A 668 9.69 -18.94 5.49
CA ALA A 668 10.51 -17.79 5.88
C ALA A 668 11.97 -18.19 6.18
N GLU A 669 12.17 -19.36 6.81
CA GLU A 669 13.50 -19.94 7.07
C GLU A 669 14.24 -20.28 5.76
N ALA A 670 13.52 -20.85 4.78
CA ALA A 670 14.09 -21.16 3.46
C ALA A 670 14.46 -19.92 2.63
N ALA A 671 13.77 -18.79 2.84
CA ALA A 671 14.03 -17.52 2.18
C ALA A 671 15.13 -16.67 2.86
N GLY A 672 15.77 -17.17 3.94
CA GLY A 672 16.83 -16.46 4.66
C GLY A 672 16.34 -15.24 5.47
N LEU A 673 15.03 -15.16 5.76
CA LEU A 673 14.39 -14.03 6.45
C LEU A 673 14.02 -14.33 7.92
N ASP A 674 14.39 -15.50 8.44
CA ASP A 674 14.19 -15.88 9.85
C ASP A 674 15.37 -15.40 10.73
N ASP A 675 15.16 -14.33 11.49
CA ASP A 675 16.17 -13.74 12.38
C ASP A 675 16.21 -14.40 13.78
N GLY A 676 15.90 -15.70 13.87
CA GLY A 676 16.08 -16.48 15.10
C GLY A 676 15.32 -15.92 16.32
N GLY A 677 14.06 -15.53 16.13
CA GLY A 677 13.22 -14.94 17.18
C GLY A 677 13.20 -15.77 18.49
N PRO A 678 13.10 -15.13 19.67
CA PRO A 678 13.32 -15.80 20.94
C PRO A 678 12.26 -16.86 21.22
N ARG A 679 12.67 -18.14 21.25
CA ARG A 679 11.84 -19.32 21.57
C ARG A 679 11.32 -19.38 23.03
N ASN A 680 11.37 -18.30 23.80
CA ASN A 680 11.08 -18.31 25.23
C ASN A 680 10.17 -17.14 25.67
N THR A 681 8.88 -17.25 25.34
CA THR A 681 7.82 -16.26 25.56
C THR A 681 7.42 -16.00 27.02
N ARG A 682 8.09 -16.61 28.01
CA ARG A 682 7.67 -16.52 29.43
C ARG A 682 8.50 -15.59 30.33
N LYS A 683 9.61 -15.00 29.87
CA LYS A 683 10.48 -14.16 30.73
C LYS A 683 10.70 -12.70 30.28
N MET A 684 10.18 -12.28 29.12
CA MET A 684 10.33 -10.91 28.60
C MET A 684 9.02 -10.09 28.55
N ALA A 685 8.02 -10.45 29.36
CA ALA A 685 6.73 -9.75 29.41
C ALA A 685 6.77 -8.37 30.11
N LYS A 686 7.89 -7.63 30.04
CA LYS A 686 8.06 -6.37 30.77
C LYS A 686 8.64 -5.30 29.84
N LEU A 687 7.73 -4.47 29.32
CA LEU A 687 7.91 -3.37 28.35
C LEU A 687 8.12 -3.83 26.90
N GLU A 688 7.02 -4.16 26.22
CA GLU A 688 6.99 -4.19 24.75
C GLU A 688 6.77 -2.76 24.24
N SER A 689 7.71 -2.25 23.43
CA SER A 689 7.59 -0.96 22.73
C SER A 689 6.71 -1.08 21.49
N VAL A 690 6.30 0.06 20.91
CA VAL A 690 5.53 0.10 19.67
C VAL A 690 6.34 -0.51 18.52
N SER A 691 7.62 -0.18 18.40
CA SER A 691 8.46 -0.69 17.32
C SER A 691 8.67 -2.20 17.43
N SER A 692 8.87 -2.74 18.64
CA SER A 692 8.95 -4.18 18.90
C SER A 692 7.69 -4.90 18.42
N PHE A 693 6.53 -4.39 18.81
CA PHE A 693 5.25 -4.96 18.42
C PHE A 693 5.02 -4.88 16.91
N PHE A 694 5.31 -3.73 16.31
CA PHE A 694 5.17 -3.52 14.88
C PHE A 694 6.08 -4.43 14.06
N ARG A 695 7.36 -4.54 14.41
CA ARG A 695 8.31 -5.43 13.75
C ARG A 695 7.86 -6.89 13.81
N ALA A 696 7.31 -7.33 14.95
CA ALA A 696 6.73 -8.67 15.07
C ALA A 696 5.49 -8.88 14.17
N GLN A 697 4.61 -7.88 14.05
CA GLN A 697 3.47 -7.93 13.12
C GLN A 697 3.94 -7.98 11.67
N LEU A 698 4.91 -7.15 11.30
CA LEU A 698 5.44 -7.09 9.94
C LEU A 698 6.12 -8.41 9.54
N ALA A 699 6.94 -8.99 10.43
CA ALA A 699 7.55 -10.30 10.20
C ALA A 699 6.50 -11.40 9.97
N ALA A 700 5.39 -11.37 10.74
CA ALA A 700 4.31 -12.32 10.58
C ALA A 700 3.53 -12.12 9.26
N LEU A 701 3.34 -10.88 8.83
CA LEU A 701 2.77 -10.55 7.52
C LEU A 701 3.68 -11.07 6.40
N SER A 702 4.98 -10.75 6.43
CA SER A 702 5.95 -11.22 5.43
C SER A 702 5.95 -12.75 5.31
N SER A 703 5.91 -13.48 6.44
CA SER A 703 5.81 -14.94 6.44
C SER A 703 4.56 -15.46 5.71
N ILE A 704 3.43 -14.76 5.81
CA ILE A 704 2.22 -15.12 5.08
C ILE A 704 2.37 -14.83 3.60
N LEU A 705 2.86 -13.65 3.23
CA LEU A 705 3.01 -13.25 1.84
C LEU A 705 3.95 -14.20 1.08
N LEU A 706 5.09 -14.56 1.68
CA LEU A 706 6.04 -15.53 1.11
C LEU A 706 5.46 -16.95 0.99
N SER A 707 4.45 -17.28 1.79
CA SER A 707 3.72 -18.55 1.67
C SER A 707 2.67 -18.55 0.56
N THR A 708 2.48 -17.42 -0.13
CA THR A 708 1.54 -17.25 -1.24
C THR A 708 2.24 -16.95 -2.57
N ASP A 709 1.53 -17.08 -3.68
CA ASP A 709 1.96 -16.47 -4.95
C ASP A 709 1.45 -15.02 -4.99
N LEU A 710 2.36 -14.10 -5.35
CA LEU A 710 2.14 -12.67 -5.22
C LEU A 710 1.72 -12.06 -6.55
N HIS A 711 0.71 -11.20 -6.50
CA HIS A 711 0.21 -10.39 -7.61
C HIS A 711 0.25 -8.93 -7.19
N PHE A 712 0.61 -8.01 -8.09
CA PHE A 712 0.88 -6.62 -7.71
C PHE A 712 0.02 -5.62 -8.48
N VAL A 713 -0.57 -4.68 -7.74
CA VAL A 713 -1.27 -3.51 -8.27
C VAL A 713 -0.61 -2.26 -7.68
N ARG A 714 -0.06 -1.41 -8.54
CA ARG A 714 0.65 -0.18 -8.17
C ARG A 714 -0.20 1.02 -8.57
N CYS A 715 -0.78 1.67 -7.58
CA CYS A 715 -1.64 2.83 -7.75
C CYS A 715 -0.79 4.11 -7.76
N ILE A 716 -1.06 5.01 -8.70
CA ILE A 716 -0.31 6.25 -8.94
C ILE A 716 -1.26 7.44 -8.79
N LYS A 717 -0.85 8.44 -8.01
CA LYS A 717 -1.53 9.72 -7.89
C LYS A 717 -0.96 10.69 -8.95
N PRO A 718 -1.75 11.13 -9.94
CA PRO A 718 -1.21 11.97 -11.01
C PRO A 718 -0.93 13.43 -10.61
N ASN A 719 -1.54 13.95 -9.52
CA ASN A 719 -1.26 15.28 -8.97
C ASN A 719 -1.86 15.53 -7.58
N GLU A 720 -1.45 16.64 -6.94
CA GLU A 720 -2.03 17.11 -5.67
C GLU A 720 -3.39 17.82 -5.84
N THR A 721 -3.72 18.32 -7.03
CA THR A 721 -4.93 19.14 -7.26
C THR A 721 -6.23 18.34 -7.44
N LYS A 722 -6.16 17.00 -7.45
CA LYS A 722 -7.29 16.08 -7.66
C LYS A 722 -8.00 16.30 -9.03
N SER A 723 -7.26 16.53 -10.11
CA SER A 723 -7.81 16.76 -11.45
C SER A 723 -6.94 16.18 -12.57
N LEU A 724 -7.52 15.49 -13.55
CA LEU A 724 -6.81 14.95 -14.72
C LEU A 724 -6.78 15.89 -15.94
N ALA A 725 -7.11 17.18 -15.79
CA ALA A 725 -6.96 18.13 -16.90
C ALA A 725 -5.49 18.19 -17.38
N GLN A 726 -5.26 18.39 -18.69
CA GLN A 726 -3.92 18.33 -19.32
C GLN A 726 -2.83 19.18 -18.62
N PHE A 727 -3.21 20.31 -18.01
CA PHE A 727 -2.31 21.20 -17.26
C PHE A 727 -1.99 20.75 -15.83
N HIS A 728 -2.60 19.65 -15.37
CA HIS A 728 -2.53 19.20 -13.99
C HIS A 728 -1.76 17.87 -13.84
N TRP A 729 -1.10 17.37 -14.88
CA TRP A 729 -0.19 16.22 -14.72
C TRP A 729 1.11 16.65 -14.05
N ASP A 730 1.38 16.14 -12.85
CA ASP A 730 2.58 16.46 -12.08
C ASP A 730 3.66 15.39 -12.33
N ALA A 731 4.50 15.65 -13.33
CA ALA A 731 5.54 14.73 -13.74
C ALA A 731 6.57 14.43 -12.63
N PRO A 732 7.11 15.42 -11.91
CA PRO A 732 7.99 15.17 -10.75
C PRO A 732 7.35 14.26 -9.69
N LEU A 733 6.08 14.50 -9.33
CA LEU A 733 5.37 13.66 -8.37
C LEU A 733 5.19 12.22 -8.87
N VAL A 734 4.83 12.03 -10.14
CA VAL A 734 4.65 10.70 -10.72
C VAL A 734 5.99 9.95 -10.80
N LEU A 735 7.07 10.62 -11.21
CA LEU A 735 8.41 10.01 -11.24
C LEU A 735 8.88 9.57 -9.85
N ALA A 736 8.66 10.41 -8.83
CA ALA A 736 8.97 10.05 -7.44
C ALA A 736 8.17 8.81 -6.99
N GLN A 737 6.88 8.71 -7.36
CA GLN A 737 6.08 7.52 -7.08
C GLN A 737 6.55 6.29 -7.85
N LEU A 738 6.94 6.40 -9.12
CA LEU A 738 7.46 5.27 -9.90
C LEU A 738 8.72 4.67 -9.27
N ARG A 739 9.58 5.50 -8.69
CA ARG A 739 10.73 5.08 -7.87
C ARG A 739 10.28 4.38 -6.59
N ALA A 740 9.37 5.00 -5.84
CA ALA A 740 8.85 4.46 -4.58
C ALA A 740 8.01 3.19 -4.73
N LEU A 741 7.49 2.91 -5.93
CA LEU A 741 6.69 1.73 -6.25
C LEU A 741 7.51 0.55 -6.79
N GLY A 742 8.82 0.73 -6.97
CA GLY A 742 9.69 -0.31 -7.51
C GLY A 742 9.65 -0.42 -9.04
N VAL A 743 8.96 0.48 -9.75
CA VAL A 743 8.70 0.35 -11.20
C VAL A 743 9.97 0.59 -12.02
N LEU A 744 10.79 1.55 -11.61
CA LEU A 744 12.06 1.81 -12.30
C LEU A 744 13.06 0.66 -12.12
N GLN A 745 13.02 -0.02 -10.96
CA GLN A 745 13.82 -1.21 -10.70
C GLN A 745 13.40 -2.35 -11.63
N MET A 746 12.11 -2.52 -11.92
CA MET A 746 11.65 -3.50 -12.91
C MET A 746 12.19 -3.20 -14.32
N ILE A 747 12.20 -1.93 -14.72
CA ILE A 747 12.80 -1.49 -15.98
C ILE A 747 14.29 -1.86 -15.99
N GLN A 748 15.01 -1.55 -14.92
CA GLN A 748 16.43 -1.84 -14.80
C GLN A 748 16.73 -3.35 -14.86
N VAL A 749 16.00 -4.18 -14.11
CA VAL A 749 16.14 -5.65 -14.13
C VAL A 749 15.92 -6.17 -15.55
N ARG A 750 14.89 -5.69 -16.23
CA ARG A 750 14.56 -6.11 -17.58
C ARG A 750 15.58 -5.62 -18.63
N ARG A 751 16.19 -4.44 -18.46
CA ARG A 751 17.26 -3.90 -19.33
C ARG A 751 18.60 -4.61 -19.15
N GLN A 752 18.96 -4.97 -17.91
CA GLN A 752 20.14 -5.79 -17.63
C GLN A 752 19.97 -7.25 -18.10
N GLY A 753 18.71 -7.68 -18.24
CA GLY A 753 18.32 -8.94 -18.85
C GLY A 753 18.33 -8.89 -20.38
N TYR A 754 17.20 -9.28 -20.98
CA TYR A 754 16.92 -9.07 -22.39
C TYR A 754 15.63 -8.26 -22.52
N PRO A 755 15.73 -6.93 -22.69
CA PRO A 755 14.56 -6.05 -22.71
C PRO A 755 13.66 -6.32 -23.91
N VAL A 756 14.27 -6.51 -25.09
CA VAL A 756 13.56 -6.73 -26.34
C VAL A 756 13.24 -8.21 -26.50
N ARG A 757 11.95 -8.55 -26.51
CA ARG A 757 11.44 -9.91 -26.73
C ARG A 757 10.43 -9.89 -27.85
N LYS A 758 10.69 -10.62 -28.92
CA LYS A 758 9.83 -10.64 -30.10
C LYS A 758 9.64 -12.07 -30.58
N ASP A 759 8.43 -12.36 -31.06
CA ASP A 759 8.19 -13.58 -31.80
C ASP A 759 9.04 -13.56 -33.08
N PHE A 760 9.40 -14.72 -33.64
CA PHE A 760 10.32 -14.71 -34.78
C PHE A 760 9.70 -14.01 -35.99
N GLU A 761 8.40 -14.20 -36.20
CA GLU A 761 7.62 -13.53 -37.24
C GLU A 761 7.71 -11.99 -37.15
N ASP A 762 7.56 -11.40 -35.95
CA ASP A 762 7.61 -9.94 -35.77
C ASP A 762 8.91 -9.32 -36.29
N ILE A 763 10.05 -9.99 -36.08
CA ILE A 763 11.35 -9.49 -36.54
C ILE A 763 11.50 -9.67 -38.06
N LEU A 764 11.07 -10.81 -38.59
CA LEU A 764 11.16 -11.11 -40.00
C LEU A 764 10.27 -10.15 -40.82
N GLU A 765 9.06 -9.85 -40.36
CA GLU A 765 8.18 -8.85 -40.96
C GLU A 765 8.74 -7.42 -40.88
N ARG A 766 9.40 -7.09 -39.78
CA ARG A 766 9.91 -5.73 -39.54
C ARG A 766 11.11 -5.36 -40.40
N TYR A 767 11.94 -6.33 -40.79
CA TYR A 767 13.22 -6.08 -41.48
C TYR A 767 13.33 -6.73 -42.87
N PRO A 768 12.38 -6.49 -43.80
CA PRO A 768 12.40 -7.09 -45.13
C PRO A 768 13.63 -6.65 -45.96
N TYR A 769 14.11 -5.42 -45.74
CA TYR A 769 15.31 -4.91 -46.39
C TYR A 769 16.59 -5.64 -45.96
N LEU A 770 16.68 -6.05 -44.68
CA LEU A 770 17.85 -6.79 -44.20
C LEU A 770 17.79 -8.25 -44.67
N LEU A 771 16.60 -8.86 -44.69
CA LEU A 771 16.40 -10.18 -45.27
C LEU A 771 16.86 -10.21 -46.73
N ALA A 772 16.39 -9.24 -47.53
CA ALA A 772 16.77 -9.07 -48.92
C ALA A 772 18.28 -8.86 -49.10
N ALA A 773 18.87 -7.92 -48.35
CA ALA A 773 20.30 -7.60 -48.43
C ALA A 773 21.19 -8.82 -48.14
N HIS A 774 20.73 -9.76 -47.30
CA HIS A 774 21.47 -10.98 -46.95
C HIS A 774 20.99 -12.23 -47.72
N GLY A 775 20.14 -12.09 -48.74
CA GLY A 775 19.70 -13.22 -49.56
C GLY A 775 18.81 -14.23 -48.83
N ILE A 776 18.10 -13.80 -47.78
CA ILE A 776 17.29 -14.67 -46.94
C ILE A 776 15.84 -14.64 -47.44
N GLU A 777 15.38 -15.77 -47.98
CA GLU A 777 13.99 -15.93 -48.39
C GLU A 777 13.09 -16.29 -47.21
N TRP A 778 12.06 -15.48 -46.97
CA TRP A 778 11.06 -15.73 -45.94
C TRP A 778 9.66 -15.33 -46.44
N LYS A 779 8.62 -16.03 -45.95
CA LYS A 779 7.22 -15.76 -46.32
C LYS A 779 6.40 -15.34 -45.10
N PRO A 780 5.53 -14.31 -45.23
CA PRO A 780 4.59 -13.92 -44.18
C PRO A 780 3.74 -15.09 -43.65
N GLY A 781 3.46 -15.11 -42.35
CA GLY A 781 2.74 -16.21 -41.70
C GLY A 781 3.61 -17.38 -41.23
N GLN A 782 4.94 -17.29 -41.33
CA GLN A 782 5.87 -18.34 -40.92
C GLN A 782 6.73 -17.92 -39.73
N ASN A 783 6.56 -18.60 -38.59
CA ASN A 783 7.44 -18.46 -37.44
C ASN A 783 8.77 -19.24 -37.66
N ASP A 784 9.61 -18.75 -38.58
CA ASP A 784 10.77 -19.47 -39.10
C ASP A 784 12.08 -19.15 -38.36
N ARG A 785 12.39 -19.98 -37.37
CA ARG A 785 13.61 -19.87 -36.55
C ARG A 785 14.90 -19.86 -37.40
N PRO A 786 15.14 -20.80 -38.36
CA PRO A 786 16.31 -20.77 -39.23
C PRO A 786 16.58 -19.43 -39.92
N SER A 787 15.57 -18.83 -40.56
CA SER A 787 15.73 -17.55 -41.26
C SER A 787 16.10 -16.42 -40.31
N LEU A 788 15.51 -16.39 -39.12
CA LEU A 788 15.86 -15.40 -38.10
C LEU A 788 17.29 -15.58 -37.59
N VAL A 789 17.73 -16.81 -37.34
CA VAL A 789 19.12 -17.09 -36.93
C VAL A 789 20.09 -16.62 -38.01
N SER A 790 19.81 -16.88 -39.29
CA SER A 790 20.64 -16.41 -40.41
C SER A 790 20.72 -14.90 -40.46
N LEU A 791 19.58 -14.20 -40.31
CA LEU A 791 19.52 -12.74 -40.31
C LEU A 791 20.34 -12.14 -39.17
N LEU A 792 20.09 -12.60 -37.94
CA LEU A 792 20.78 -12.06 -36.76
C LEU A 792 22.27 -12.38 -36.80
N THR A 793 22.66 -13.57 -37.27
CA THR A 793 24.08 -13.94 -37.43
C THR A 793 24.77 -13.06 -38.47
N ALA A 794 24.10 -12.73 -39.57
CA ALA A 794 24.65 -11.89 -40.62
C ALA A 794 24.86 -10.43 -40.15
N VAL A 795 23.94 -9.90 -39.34
CA VAL A 795 23.95 -8.49 -38.92
C VAL A 795 24.69 -8.25 -37.60
N LEU A 796 24.51 -9.13 -36.62
CA LEU A 796 25.02 -8.98 -35.25
C LEU A 796 26.21 -9.90 -34.97
N GLY A 797 26.48 -10.87 -35.84
CA GLY A 797 27.41 -11.97 -35.58
C GLY A 797 26.75 -13.14 -34.84
N PRO A 798 27.44 -14.29 -34.72
CA PRO A 798 26.84 -15.50 -34.17
C PRO A 798 26.57 -15.41 -32.66
N ASP A 799 25.41 -15.93 -32.23
CA ASP A 799 24.92 -15.97 -30.84
C ASP A 799 26.00 -16.45 -29.84
N ALA A 800 26.69 -17.56 -30.17
CA ALA A 800 27.74 -18.12 -29.32
C ALA A 800 28.98 -17.23 -29.09
N LYS A 801 29.09 -16.07 -29.77
CA LYS A 801 30.24 -15.17 -29.72
C LYS A 801 29.91 -13.76 -29.22
N ASN A 802 28.67 -13.44 -28.90
CA ASN A 802 28.30 -12.15 -28.33
C ASN A 802 27.12 -12.28 -27.36
N ASP A 803 26.95 -11.30 -26.46
CA ASP A 803 25.85 -11.29 -25.48
C ASP A 803 24.66 -10.44 -25.97
N LEU A 804 24.66 -10.03 -27.24
CA LEU A 804 23.68 -9.09 -27.79
C LEU A 804 22.29 -9.71 -27.98
N PHE A 805 22.21 -11.03 -28.19
CA PHE A 805 20.94 -11.73 -28.29
C PHE A 805 21.05 -13.20 -27.86
N ARG A 806 19.91 -13.82 -27.56
CA ARG A 806 19.74 -15.26 -27.33
C ARG A 806 18.47 -15.75 -28.02
N MET A 807 18.56 -16.96 -28.58
CA MET A 807 17.44 -17.60 -29.25
C MET A 807 16.66 -18.52 -28.31
N GLY A 808 15.53 -18.05 -27.78
CA GLY A 808 14.61 -18.87 -26.99
C GLY A 808 13.73 -19.77 -27.85
N SER A 809 12.91 -20.64 -27.26
CA SER A 809 12.13 -21.66 -28.00
C SER A 809 11.14 -21.09 -29.04
N SER A 810 10.47 -19.98 -28.71
CA SER A 810 9.44 -19.33 -29.52
C SER A 810 9.72 -17.86 -29.83
N LYS A 811 10.65 -17.26 -29.06
CA LYS A 811 10.98 -15.84 -29.09
C LYS A 811 12.47 -15.60 -29.19
N VAL A 812 12.85 -14.48 -29.79
CA VAL A 812 14.21 -13.95 -29.70
C VAL A 812 14.30 -12.92 -28.58
N PHE A 813 15.41 -12.97 -27.85
CA PHE A 813 15.73 -12.12 -26.71
C PHE A 813 16.94 -11.27 -27.08
N MET A 814 16.83 -9.94 -27.04
CA MET A 814 17.88 -9.03 -27.51
C MET A 814 18.13 -7.91 -26.50
N LEU A 815 19.38 -7.44 -26.45
CA LEU A 815 19.75 -6.18 -25.82
C LEU A 815 19.34 -4.99 -26.70
N ASP A 816 19.21 -3.80 -26.11
CA ASP A 816 18.85 -2.58 -26.84
C ASP A 816 19.84 -2.29 -27.99
N ASP A 817 21.13 -2.58 -27.77
CA ASP A 817 22.17 -2.37 -28.77
C ASP A 817 21.95 -3.25 -30.02
N ALA A 818 21.50 -4.49 -29.86
CA ALA A 818 21.15 -5.35 -31.00
C ALA A 818 20.02 -4.74 -31.84
N LEU A 819 18.95 -4.27 -31.18
CA LEU A 819 17.82 -3.66 -31.87
C LEU A 819 18.23 -2.35 -32.57
N LYS A 820 19.07 -1.54 -31.93
CA LYS A 820 19.63 -0.31 -32.52
C LYS A 820 20.47 -0.63 -33.76
N THR A 821 21.32 -1.65 -33.71
CA THR A 821 22.10 -2.11 -34.87
C THR A 821 21.21 -2.60 -36.02
N LEU A 822 20.16 -3.36 -35.74
CA LEU A 822 19.18 -3.79 -36.75
C LEU A 822 18.47 -2.60 -37.40
N ASN A 823 17.98 -1.65 -36.58
CA ASN A 823 17.32 -0.44 -37.08
C ASN A 823 18.25 0.41 -37.95
N HIS A 824 19.48 0.65 -37.50
CA HIS A 824 20.48 1.43 -38.23
C HIS A 824 20.81 0.78 -39.58
N ASN A 825 21.16 -0.51 -39.58
CA ASN A 825 21.48 -1.22 -40.82
C ASN A 825 20.28 -1.27 -41.77
N SER A 826 19.06 -1.47 -41.26
CA SER A 826 17.86 -1.43 -42.10
C SER A 826 17.63 -0.04 -42.70
N ARG A 827 17.94 1.05 -41.98
CA ARG A 827 17.84 2.42 -42.52
C ARG A 827 18.84 2.64 -43.65
N VAL A 828 20.08 2.23 -43.45
CA VAL A 828 21.16 2.29 -44.47
C VAL A 828 20.75 1.55 -45.75
N GLN A 829 20.11 0.38 -45.64
CA GLN A 829 19.60 -0.33 -46.83
C GLN A 829 18.45 0.41 -47.52
N ARG A 830 17.54 1.03 -46.76
CA ARG A 830 16.42 1.82 -47.33
C ARG A 830 16.90 3.05 -48.10
N GLU A 831 17.97 3.69 -47.62
CA GLU A 831 18.54 4.90 -48.23
C GLU A 831 19.18 4.63 -49.62
N GLN A 832 19.45 3.37 -49.96
CA GLN A 832 19.92 2.99 -51.30
C GLN A 832 18.84 3.12 -52.39
N GLY A 833 17.57 3.27 -52.01
CA GLY A 833 16.47 3.54 -52.93
C GLY A 833 15.95 2.32 -53.72
N LEU A 834 16.46 1.12 -53.45
CA LEU A 834 15.98 -0.15 -54.00
C LEU A 834 14.80 -0.67 -53.18
N THR A 835 13.86 -1.38 -53.82
CA THR A 835 12.83 -2.15 -53.09
C THR A 835 13.41 -3.45 -52.52
N PRO A 836 12.79 -4.06 -51.49
CA PRO A 836 13.26 -5.34 -50.94
C PRO A 836 13.33 -6.46 -52.00
N GLU A 837 12.42 -6.48 -52.98
CA GLU A 837 12.41 -7.47 -54.06
C GLU A 837 13.65 -7.32 -54.97
N GLU A 838 13.97 -6.09 -55.39
CA GLU A 838 15.15 -5.78 -56.20
C GLU A 838 16.46 -6.07 -55.47
N LEU A 839 16.51 -5.75 -54.16
CA LEU A 839 17.66 -6.07 -53.30
C LEU A 839 17.89 -7.58 -53.18
N LEU A 840 16.81 -8.36 -53.03
CA LEU A 840 16.89 -9.81 -52.89
C LEU A 840 17.42 -10.46 -54.19
N GLU A 841 16.91 -10.05 -55.35
CA GLU A 841 17.41 -10.54 -56.64
C GLU A 841 18.91 -10.25 -56.82
N GLN A 842 19.36 -9.04 -56.45
CA GLN A 842 20.77 -8.67 -56.51
C GLN A 842 21.64 -9.51 -55.58
N SER A 843 21.20 -9.72 -54.34
CA SER A 843 21.96 -10.52 -53.36
C SER A 843 22.03 -11.99 -53.74
N LEU A 844 20.95 -12.57 -54.27
CA LEU A 844 20.94 -13.96 -54.76
C LEU A 844 21.84 -14.13 -56.00
N ALA A 845 21.83 -13.17 -56.93
CA ALA A 845 22.72 -13.18 -58.09
C ALA A 845 24.20 -13.08 -57.68
N ALA A 846 24.52 -12.21 -56.72
CA ALA A 846 25.88 -12.08 -56.20
C ALA A 846 26.37 -13.35 -55.48
N ALA A 847 25.48 -14.03 -54.75
CA ALA A 847 25.81 -15.31 -54.11
C ALA A 847 26.09 -16.42 -55.13
N ALA A 848 25.32 -16.48 -56.22
CA ALA A 848 25.52 -17.44 -57.31
C ALA A 848 26.85 -17.24 -58.07
N GLU A 849 27.38 -16.02 -58.11
CA GLU A 849 28.69 -15.72 -58.70
C GLU A 849 29.88 -16.09 -57.78
N GLN A 850 29.66 -16.20 -56.46
CA GLN A 850 30.71 -16.50 -55.47
C GLN A 850 30.87 -18.00 -55.16
N ASP A 851 29.90 -18.85 -55.48
CA ASP A 851 29.98 -20.30 -55.30
C ASP A 851 29.52 -21.09 -56.55
N PRO A 852 30.39 -21.24 -57.57
CA PRO A 852 30.04 -21.92 -58.81
C PRO A 852 29.91 -23.45 -58.70
N GLU A 853 30.25 -24.08 -57.57
CA GLU A 853 30.24 -25.56 -57.43
C GLU A 853 28.95 -26.15 -56.84
N ALA A 854 27.99 -25.34 -56.38
CA ALA A 854 26.70 -25.85 -55.88
C ALA A 854 25.68 -26.22 -57.00
N GLY A 855 25.98 -25.90 -58.26
CA GLY A 855 25.07 -26.07 -59.41
C GLY A 855 25.21 -27.39 -60.19
N GLU A 856 26.20 -28.24 -59.91
CA GLU A 856 26.39 -29.53 -60.60
C GLU A 856 25.92 -30.70 -59.72
N GLY A 857 24.64 -30.70 -59.36
CA GLY A 857 24.09 -31.66 -58.42
C GLY A 857 22.67 -32.12 -58.67
N GLU A 858 22.07 -31.91 -59.84
CA GLU A 858 20.85 -32.63 -60.25
C GLU A 858 20.63 -32.45 -61.76
N ALA A 859 20.97 -33.50 -62.53
CA ALA A 859 20.57 -33.72 -63.91
C ALA A 859 20.13 -35.18 -64.09
#